data_AF-A0AAI9K471-F1
#
_entry.id   AF-A0AAI9K471-F1
#
_cell.length_a   1.000
_cell.length_b   1.000
_cell.length_c   1.000
_cell.angle_alpha   90.00
_cell.angle_beta   90.00
_cell.angle_gamma   90.00
#
_symmetry.space_group_name_H-M   'P 1'
#
loop_
_entity.id
_entity.type
_entity.pdbx_description
1 polymer ?
#
loop_
_entity_poly.entity_id
_entity_poly.type
_entity_poly.pdbx_seq_one_letter_code
_entity_poly.pdbx_strand_id
1 'polypeptide(L)'
;MIIRKFTRIILGAALGISVFAFAGNVPETAYAANMSDISVTSTREDVQQVVDDGNFDYTELDGTEIDHIYELYNNDPETIKQLQRQSDYNATGDIATLSARYTHSSMFDGYKVIKGIDVSEWNGDNINWKKVKAAGISYAFIRVGGRYYGSGKYFIDSTYKDNIKNALNAGVDVGVYFYSQAISTSEAKTEAKYTTDLISGYNITYPVVMDYEYAWEDGGLSGRLYNAHLSKSAATHVIKAFCAAVESKGYVGMIYASKTVITDDMNASSIAQSYPIWNAQYNDTDTLTVKHSYWQYSDVGKVSGISNATDMNFRYVKSPAAPSSLTQSACTDSTITLTWTKIPEVYAYQIVRYDSSEDKYVSVGIAKGAGTTTFTDKNLQDGKKYTYKVRGYYKLSSGAIYGAYSAECTGITIADTIENFAAAVTAPTSVKLSWSPIPAATGYRVYRSNGSSGSYETIATTNSPDDCEVTDSQLNPGTKYNYKVRAYTTTDTNTIWHVLSDAKAITTDPGEVTGLKITSAYTSSLTLKWNKQENVDGYIVYVWEPSNATWTRLAKISSKSTDTYTHKGLPHSTEYSYTVCAYYKKNGTYHYTETASAVSGFTGPAVPSQIATASRTANSVTIRWTQISDATGYTVYKYNTSSKSFEQVARISGSSNRTYTFTGLKAGTEYKFGVRAYTERNGFTGFSDRKDFSSCTLPATFTSSFKYTPLGSQRFLQWSKLSYADGYIVYKYDQKANKYTRVKKITSNKTNFCFVPNLRRGYGYRVLAYMKYNGKIYYGAISKAPIKNTSLTGTITDSSVNLRAKAGTNSRVVRTLARGSKVKISGYAKSGRYIWYKVTYTRGSRKYTGYIRSDFIRVK
;
A
#
# COMPACT_ATOMS: atom_id res chain seq x y z
N MET A 1 -19.66 97.96 11.47
CA MET A 1 -19.35 98.58 12.78
C MET A 1 -19.73 97.60 13.89
N ILE A 2 -18.73 96.87 14.42
CA ILE A 2 -18.54 96.48 15.85
C ILE A 2 -19.70 95.72 16.54
N ILE A 3 -19.61 94.55 17.20
CA ILE A 3 -18.61 93.58 17.69
C ILE A 3 -19.48 92.33 18.06
N ARG A 4 -19.26 91.11 17.55
CA ARG A 4 -18.35 90.04 18.04
C ARG A 4 -18.61 89.47 19.46
N LYS A 5 -18.83 88.15 19.48
CA LYS A 5 -18.43 87.12 20.48
C LYS A 5 -19.32 86.92 21.72
N PHE A 6 -19.43 85.77 22.40
CA PHE A 6 -18.99 84.35 22.33
C PHE A 6 -19.90 83.62 23.37
N THR A 7 -20.52 82.47 23.09
CA THR A 7 -20.08 81.12 23.54
C THR A 7 -20.40 80.73 25.01
N ARG A 8 -21.41 79.83 25.15
CA ARG A 8 -21.39 78.51 25.83
C ARG A 8 -21.67 78.28 27.35
N ILE A 9 -22.48 77.22 27.56
CA ILE A 9 -22.47 76.16 28.62
C ILE A 9 -23.36 76.43 29.88
N ILE A 10 -24.42 75.63 30.14
CA ILE A 10 -24.51 74.45 31.05
C ILE A 10 -25.95 73.90 31.11
N LEU A 11 -26.02 72.56 31.19
CA LEU A 11 -27.06 71.62 31.65
C LEU A 11 -28.25 72.14 32.49
N GLY A 12 -29.38 71.45 32.32
CA GLY A 12 -30.38 71.27 33.38
C GLY A 12 -31.64 70.56 32.89
N ALA A 13 -31.73 69.24 33.12
CA ALA A 13 -32.91 68.43 32.86
C ALA A 13 -34.05 68.75 33.86
N ALA A 14 -35.31 68.74 33.40
CA ALA A 14 -36.44 68.17 34.14
C ALA A 14 -37.75 68.20 33.32
N LEU A 15 -38.33 67.00 33.22
CA LEU A 15 -39.73 66.61 33.05
C LEU A 15 -40.82 67.70 33.11
N GLY A 16 -41.79 67.59 32.20
CA GLY A 16 -43.09 68.26 32.30
C GLY A 16 -44.08 67.77 31.25
N ILE A 17 -44.83 66.71 31.57
CA ILE A 17 -46.07 66.34 30.89
C ILE A 17 -47.11 67.45 31.16
N SER A 18 -47.79 67.98 30.14
CA SER A 18 -49.19 68.43 30.22
C SER A 18 -49.76 68.77 28.84
N VAL A 19 -50.95 68.19 28.63
CA VAL A 19 -51.92 68.29 27.54
C VAL A 19 -52.31 69.74 27.22
N PHE A 20 -52.47 70.06 25.93
CA PHE A 20 -53.49 70.99 25.46
C PHE A 20 -54.09 70.49 24.14
N ALA A 21 -55.37 70.11 24.21
CA ALA A 21 -56.26 70.04 23.08
C ALA A 21 -57.03 71.37 23.03
N PHE A 22 -57.07 72.01 21.86
CA PHE A 22 -58.15 72.92 21.50
C PHE A 22 -58.56 72.63 20.06
N ALA A 23 -59.80 72.17 19.91
CA ALA A 23 -60.50 72.13 18.65
C ALA A 23 -61.02 73.53 18.31
N GLY A 24 -60.82 73.94 17.07
CA GLY A 24 -61.45 75.12 16.47
C GLY A 24 -61.64 74.86 14.99
N ASN A 25 -62.86 74.48 14.60
CA ASN A 25 -63.31 74.41 13.22
C ASN A 25 -63.80 75.80 12.79
N VAL A 26 -63.20 76.35 11.72
CA VAL A 26 -63.85 77.26 10.76
C VAL A 26 -63.35 76.84 9.37
N PRO A 27 -64.22 76.64 8.36
CA PRO A 27 -63.80 76.16 7.05
C PRO A 27 -63.38 77.33 6.16
N GLU A 28 -62.07 77.52 6.01
CA GLU A 28 -61.51 78.18 4.83
C GLU A 28 -61.17 77.08 3.82
N THR A 29 -61.74 77.14 2.62
CA THR A 29 -61.29 76.29 1.51
C THR A 29 -59.88 76.70 1.11
N ALA A 30 -58.89 76.19 1.83
CA ALA A 30 -57.49 76.27 1.45
C ALA A 30 -57.31 75.48 0.15
N TYR A 31 -56.92 76.16 -0.92
CA TYR A 31 -56.40 75.50 -2.11
C TYR A 31 -55.15 74.72 -1.70
N ALA A 32 -55.13 73.40 -1.92
CA ALA A 32 -53.91 72.61 -1.73
C ALA A 32 -52.86 73.13 -2.71
N ALA A 33 -51.68 73.50 -2.21
CA ALA A 33 -50.60 74.01 -3.02
C ALA A 33 -50.02 72.86 -3.87
N ASN A 34 -49.90 73.09 -5.18
CA ASN A 34 -49.42 72.11 -6.15
C ASN A 34 -48.02 72.46 -6.63
N MET A 35 -47.35 71.48 -7.24
CA MET A 35 -46.01 71.64 -7.80
C MET A 35 -45.92 72.78 -8.83
N SER A 36 -47.00 73.02 -9.59
CA SER A 36 -47.11 74.12 -10.56
C SER A 36 -47.11 75.52 -9.96
N ASP A 37 -47.22 75.63 -8.64
CA ASP A 37 -47.28 76.91 -7.92
C ASP A 37 -45.87 77.37 -7.49
N ILE A 38 -44.85 76.54 -7.69
CA ILE A 38 -43.45 76.90 -7.46
C ILE A 38 -42.88 77.61 -8.69
N SER A 39 -42.26 78.78 -8.46
CA SER A 39 -41.54 79.57 -9.47
C SER A 39 -40.36 80.30 -8.84
N VAL A 40 -39.54 80.97 -9.66
CA VAL A 40 -38.42 81.84 -9.20
C VAL A 40 -38.86 83.06 -8.37
N THR A 41 -40.16 83.24 -8.12
CA THR A 41 -40.71 84.29 -7.24
C THR A 41 -41.32 83.75 -5.95
N SER A 42 -41.42 82.42 -5.80
CA SER A 42 -42.01 81.78 -4.63
C SER A 42 -41.18 82.08 -3.37
N THR A 43 -41.87 82.27 -2.25
CA THR A 43 -41.23 82.44 -0.94
C THR A 43 -40.90 81.08 -0.31
N ARG A 44 -40.14 81.10 0.78
CA ARG A 44 -39.87 79.88 1.55
C ARG A 44 -41.16 79.27 2.12
N GLU A 45 -42.12 80.10 2.52
CA GLU A 45 -43.43 79.61 2.98
C GLU A 45 -44.20 78.91 1.85
N ASP A 46 -44.17 79.43 0.62
CA ASP A 46 -44.85 78.82 -0.52
C ASP A 46 -44.28 77.43 -0.86
N VAL A 47 -42.94 77.31 -0.87
CA VAL A 47 -42.25 76.02 -1.10
C VAL A 47 -42.55 75.04 0.03
N GLN A 48 -42.56 75.51 1.28
CA GLN A 48 -42.85 74.67 2.43
C GLN A 48 -44.31 74.19 2.43
N GLN A 49 -45.26 75.01 1.97
CA GLN A 49 -46.66 74.61 1.86
C GLN A 49 -46.85 73.48 0.83
N VAL A 50 -46.18 73.53 -0.33
CA VAL A 50 -46.21 72.43 -1.32
C VAL A 50 -45.61 71.14 -0.77
N VAL A 51 -44.57 71.23 0.08
CA VAL A 51 -43.95 70.09 0.78
C VAL A 51 -44.85 69.57 1.90
N ASP A 52 -45.51 70.44 2.65
CA ASP A 52 -46.39 70.07 3.75
C ASP A 52 -47.71 69.45 3.24
N ASP A 53 -48.18 69.88 2.07
CA ASP A 53 -49.32 69.28 1.36
C ASP A 53 -48.95 67.97 0.63
N GLY A 54 -47.68 67.55 0.66
CA GLY A 54 -47.21 66.28 0.08
C GLY A 54 -47.11 66.27 -1.45
N ASN A 55 -47.07 67.44 -2.09
CA ASN A 55 -47.13 67.60 -3.54
C ASN A 55 -45.80 68.05 -4.17
N PHE A 56 -44.72 68.15 -3.40
CA PHE A 56 -43.40 68.53 -3.91
C PHE A 56 -42.76 67.38 -4.68
N ASP A 57 -42.48 67.58 -5.98
CA ASP A 57 -41.70 66.70 -6.86
C ASP A 57 -40.59 67.50 -7.55
N TYR A 58 -39.36 67.39 -7.06
CA TYR A 58 -38.23 68.16 -7.61
C TYR A 58 -37.91 67.86 -9.08
N THR A 59 -38.43 66.77 -9.66
CA THR A 59 -38.20 66.43 -11.06
C THR A 59 -39.02 67.28 -12.03
N GLU A 60 -39.99 68.04 -11.51
CA GLU A 60 -40.81 68.97 -12.28
C GLU A 60 -40.27 70.42 -12.28
N LEU A 61 -39.21 70.70 -11.52
CA LEU A 61 -38.55 72.00 -11.49
C LEU A 61 -37.49 72.16 -12.59
N ASP A 62 -37.36 73.38 -13.11
CA ASP A 62 -36.22 73.74 -13.94
C ASP A 62 -34.99 74.16 -13.13
N GLY A 63 -33.85 74.31 -13.80
CA GLY A 63 -32.58 74.65 -13.15
C GLY A 63 -32.60 76.00 -12.42
N THR A 64 -33.37 76.98 -12.90
CA THR A 64 -33.47 78.29 -12.26
C THR A 64 -34.36 78.28 -11.02
N GLU A 65 -35.40 77.44 -11.01
CA GLU A 65 -36.26 77.23 -9.85
C GLU A 65 -35.55 76.43 -8.75
N ILE A 66 -34.72 75.46 -9.12
CA ILE A 66 -33.86 74.72 -8.18
C ILE A 66 -32.84 75.66 -7.50
N ASP A 67 -32.17 76.51 -8.28
CA ASP A 67 -31.21 77.49 -7.75
C ASP A 67 -31.89 78.49 -6.80
N HIS A 68 -33.10 78.96 -7.15
CA HIS A 68 -33.91 79.82 -6.28
C HIS A 68 -34.29 79.15 -4.95
N ILE A 69 -34.69 77.87 -4.98
CA ILE A 69 -34.98 77.10 -3.74
C ILE A 69 -33.72 76.94 -2.90
N TYR A 70 -32.54 76.72 -3.50
CA TYR A 70 -31.30 76.69 -2.74
C TYR A 70 -31.03 78.03 -2.04
N GLU A 71 -31.25 79.18 -2.70
CA GLU A 71 -31.09 80.49 -2.09
C GLU A 71 -32.03 80.69 -0.87
N LEU A 72 -33.29 80.28 -0.98
CA LEU A 72 -34.28 80.34 0.11
C LEU A 72 -33.89 79.50 1.34
N TYR A 73 -33.10 78.44 1.15
CA TYR A 73 -32.69 77.47 2.17
C TYR A 73 -31.17 77.49 2.45
N ASN A 74 -30.54 78.67 2.36
CA ASN A 74 -29.13 78.92 2.71
C ASN A 74 -28.09 78.18 1.85
N ASN A 75 -28.41 77.86 0.60
CA ASN A 75 -27.55 77.17 -0.37
C ASN A 75 -27.05 75.79 0.08
N ASP A 76 -27.85 75.04 0.86
CA ASP A 76 -27.52 73.65 1.22
C ASP A 76 -27.80 72.70 0.04
N PRO A 77 -26.79 72.01 -0.52
CA PRO A 77 -26.94 71.11 -1.67
C PRO A 77 -27.79 69.86 -1.40
N GLU A 78 -28.17 69.58 -0.15
CA GLU A 78 -29.10 68.49 0.19
C GLU A 78 -30.56 68.95 0.36
N THR A 79 -30.84 70.26 0.29
CA THR A 79 -32.18 70.86 0.49
C THR A 79 -33.25 70.16 -0.34
N ILE A 80 -33.04 70.03 -1.64
CA ILE A 80 -34.03 69.46 -2.57
C ILE A 80 -34.40 68.01 -2.19
N LYS A 81 -33.40 67.20 -1.82
CA LYS A 81 -33.65 65.81 -1.40
C LYS A 81 -34.30 65.73 -0.02
N GLN A 82 -34.06 66.70 0.86
CA GLN A 82 -34.70 66.75 2.18
C GLN A 82 -36.16 67.16 2.06
N LEU A 83 -36.45 68.19 1.26
CA LEU A 83 -37.82 68.63 0.96
C LEU A 83 -38.61 67.55 0.23
N GLN A 84 -38.01 66.85 -0.73
CA GLN A 84 -38.64 65.69 -1.38
C GLN A 84 -39.00 64.60 -0.36
N ARG A 85 -38.06 64.24 0.52
CA ARG A 85 -38.32 63.20 1.55
C ARG A 85 -39.39 63.62 2.56
N GLN A 86 -39.45 64.90 2.89
CA GLN A 86 -40.46 65.44 3.79
C GLN A 86 -41.84 65.46 3.12
N SER A 87 -41.91 65.84 1.84
CA SER A 87 -43.13 65.76 1.04
C SER A 87 -43.61 64.32 0.86
N ASP A 88 -42.70 63.39 0.54
CA ASP A 88 -43.00 61.97 0.45
C ASP A 88 -43.51 61.40 1.78
N TYR A 89 -43.04 61.93 2.91
CA TYR A 89 -43.50 61.58 4.25
C TYR A 89 -44.88 62.18 4.55
N ASN A 90 -45.10 63.45 4.22
CA ASN A 90 -46.38 64.13 4.45
C ASN A 90 -47.49 63.63 3.52
N ALA A 91 -47.15 63.14 2.32
CA ALA A 91 -48.06 62.44 1.41
C ALA A 91 -48.54 61.08 1.94
N THR A 92 -47.90 60.54 3.00
CA THR A 92 -48.40 59.33 3.66
C THR A 92 -49.56 59.66 4.57
N GLY A 93 -50.78 59.50 4.04
CA GLY A 93 -51.97 59.36 4.85
C GLY A 93 -51.76 58.27 5.91
N ASP A 94 -52.05 58.62 7.15
CA ASP A 94 -51.80 57.85 8.36
C ASP A 94 -52.24 56.37 8.25
N ILE A 95 -51.29 55.43 8.39
CA ILE A 95 -51.52 53.97 8.32
C ILE A 95 -52.52 53.50 9.40
N ALA A 96 -52.74 54.30 10.45
CA ALA A 96 -53.64 54.03 11.57
C ALA A 96 -55.14 53.98 11.21
N THR A 97 -55.57 54.57 10.09
CA THR A 97 -57.02 54.69 9.79
C THR A 97 -57.62 53.52 9.00
N LEU A 98 -56.81 52.56 8.55
CA LEU A 98 -57.26 51.38 7.78
C LEU A 98 -57.12 50.04 8.52
N SER A 99 -56.42 49.99 9.67
CA SER A 99 -56.36 48.79 10.52
C SER A 99 -57.54 48.67 11.48
N ALA A 100 -58.41 49.68 11.60
CA ALA A 100 -59.53 49.66 12.54
C ALA A 100 -60.68 48.71 12.12
N ARG A 101 -60.70 48.27 10.85
CA ARG A 101 -61.75 47.39 10.30
C ARG A 101 -61.38 45.90 10.31
N TYR A 102 -60.09 45.55 10.30
CA TYR A 102 -59.64 44.17 10.12
C TYR A 102 -59.08 43.59 11.43
N THR A 103 -59.54 42.41 11.80
CA THR A 103 -59.06 41.67 12.98
C THR A 103 -58.05 40.62 12.56
N HIS A 104 -56.79 40.82 12.96
CA HIS A 104 -55.71 39.87 12.72
C HIS A 104 -55.73 38.73 13.75
N SER A 105 -55.32 37.54 13.34
CA SER A 105 -55.16 36.40 14.26
C SER A 105 -54.11 36.71 15.33
N SER A 106 -54.39 36.34 16.59
CA SER A 106 -53.48 36.56 17.73
C SER A 106 -52.13 35.86 17.59
N MET A 107 -52.01 34.90 16.64
CA MET A 107 -50.72 34.29 16.31
C MET A 107 -49.70 35.29 15.73
N PHE A 108 -50.16 36.46 15.30
CA PHE A 108 -49.36 37.55 14.77
C PHE A 108 -49.10 38.68 15.76
N ASP A 109 -49.39 38.47 17.06
CA ASP A 109 -49.03 39.42 18.10
C ASP A 109 -47.52 39.73 18.06
N GLY A 110 -47.17 41.01 17.98
CA GLY A 110 -45.79 41.48 17.84
C GLY A 110 -45.16 41.32 16.45
N TYR A 111 -45.94 40.93 15.43
CA TYR A 111 -45.49 40.96 14.03
C TYR A 111 -45.73 42.33 13.41
N LYS A 112 -44.85 42.72 12.49
CA LYS A 112 -45.09 43.83 11.57
C LYS A 112 -46.08 43.38 10.49
N VAL A 113 -47.21 44.06 10.40
CA VAL A 113 -48.19 43.88 9.31
C VAL A 113 -47.79 44.78 8.14
N ILE A 114 -47.65 44.20 6.95
CA ILE A 114 -47.26 44.90 5.73
C ILE A 114 -48.38 44.75 4.70
N LYS A 115 -48.79 45.87 4.08
CA LYS A 115 -49.83 45.89 3.04
C LYS A 115 -49.23 45.53 1.68
N GLY A 116 -49.93 44.69 0.94
CA GLY A 116 -49.61 44.34 -0.42
C GLY A 116 -50.84 44.10 -1.26
N ILE A 117 -50.60 43.81 -2.53
CA ILE A 117 -51.64 43.46 -3.50
C ILE A 117 -51.20 42.24 -4.29
N ASP A 118 -52.11 41.66 -5.05
CA ASP A 118 -51.75 40.80 -6.15
C ASP A 118 -52.44 41.25 -7.43
N VAL A 119 -51.73 41.11 -8.54
CA VAL A 119 -52.14 41.67 -9.83
C VAL A 119 -51.83 40.72 -10.98
N SER A 120 -52.66 40.84 -12.01
CA SER A 120 -52.59 40.12 -13.28
C SER A 120 -53.05 41.03 -14.41
N GLU A 121 -53.13 40.50 -15.63
CA GLU A 121 -53.71 41.22 -16.78
C GLU A 121 -55.14 41.74 -16.54
N TRP A 122 -55.88 41.17 -15.57
CA TRP A 122 -57.22 41.62 -15.20
C TRP A 122 -57.25 42.99 -14.50
N ASN A 123 -56.12 43.46 -13.97
CA ASN A 123 -56.03 44.75 -13.29
C ASN A 123 -55.77 45.92 -14.26
N GLY A 124 -55.62 45.62 -15.56
CA GLY A 124 -55.47 46.59 -16.65
C GLY A 124 -54.01 46.83 -17.06
N ASP A 125 -53.83 47.31 -18.29
CA ASP A 125 -52.51 47.40 -18.95
C ASP A 125 -51.64 48.59 -18.48
N ASN A 126 -52.19 49.54 -17.71
CA ASN A 126 -51.55 50.82 -17.39
C ASN A 126 -51.53 51.13 -15.88
N ILE A 127 -51.06 50.18 -15.05
CA ILE A 127 -50.93 50.41 -13.60
C ILE A 127 -49.88 51.50 -13.32
N ASN A 128 -50.28 52.54 -12.60
CA ASN A 128 -49.36 53.57 -12.11
C ASN A 128 -48.72 53.13 -10.78
N TRP A 129 -47.59 52.45 -10.87
CA TRP A 129 -46.89 51.89 -9.70
C TRP A 129 -46.35 52.92 -8.71
N LYS A 130 -46.09 54.17 -9.12
CA LYS A 130 -45.75 55.26 -8.20
C LYS A 130 -46.96 55.61 -7.31
N LYS A 131 -48.15 55.74 -7.88
CA LYS A 131 -49.40 55.95 -7.12
C LYS A 131 -49.74 54.76 -6.23
N VAL A 132 -49.49 53.53 -6.69
CA VAL A 132 -49.64 52.31 -5.88
C VAL A 132 -48.71 52.36 -4.65
N LYS A 133 -47.44 52.72 -4.85
CA LYS A 133 -46.48 52.90 -3.74
C LYS A 133 -46.93 53.98 -2.77
N ALA A 134 -47.35 55.14 -3.29
CA ALA A 134 -47.85 56.27 -2.50
C ALA A 134 -49.12 55.90 -1.72
N ALA A 135 -49.96 54.99 -2.24
CA ALA A 135 -51.11 54.44 -1.53
C ALA A 135 -50.73 53.49 -0.35
N GLY A 136 -49.45 53.34 -0.04
CA GLY A 136 -48.95 52.55 1.08
C GLY A 136 -48.75 51.06 0.76
N ILE A 137 -48.85 50.66 -0.51
CA ILE A 137 -48.58 49.29 -0.95
C ILE A 137 -47.07 49.03 -0.94
N SER A 138 -46.63 48.06 -0.14
CA SER A 138 -45.21 47.77 0.06
C SER A 138 -44.71 46.59 -0.77
N TYR A 139 -45.60 45.67 -1.16
CA TYR A 139 -45.27 44.56 -2.04
C TYR A 139 -46.41 44.21 -2.99
N ALA A 140 -46.09 43.51 -4.08
CA ALA A 140 -47.07 42.93 -4.98
C ALA A 140 -46.70 41.48 -5.36
N PHE A 141 -47.69 40.59 -5.42
CA PHE A 141 -47.57 39.31 -6.13
C PHE A 141 -48.09 39.48 -7.57
N ILE A 142 -47.23 39.22 -8.55
CA ILE A 142 -47.57 39.41 -9.96
C ILE A 142 -47.76 38.06 -10.63
N ARG A 143 -48.88 37.85 -11.31
CA ARG A 143 -49.11 36.63 -12.07
C ARG A 143 -48.17 36.59 -13.25
N VAL A 144 -47.34 35.56 -13.34
CA VAL A 144 -46.42 35.42 -14.50
C VAL A 144 -46.96 34.49 -15.58
N GLY A 145 -47.94 33.66 -15.22
CA GLY A 145 -48.57 32.71 -16.12
C GLY A 145 -49.35 31.66 -15.34
N GLY A 146 -49.76 30.63 -16.05
CA GLY A 146 -50.49 29.51 -15.45
C GLY A 146 -50.61 28.32 -16.38
N ARG A 147 -51.28 27.28 -15.87
CA ARG A 147 -51.73 26.13 -16.66
C ARG A 147 -53.24 26.23 -16.83
N TYR A 148 -53.73 26.20 -18.07
CA TYR A 148 -55.16 26.12 -18.34
C TYR A 148 -55.78 24.85 -17.73
N TYR A 149 -56.90 25.01 -17.01
CA TYR A 149 -57.56 23.92 -16.29
C TYR A 149 -58.23 22.88 -17.21
N GLY A 150 -58.61 23.27 -18.43
CA GLY A 150 -59.14 22.35 -19.46
C GLY A 150 -58.04 21.70 -20.30
N SER A 151 -57.28 22.50 -21.05
CA SER A 151 -56.29 21.99 -22.02
C SER A 151 -54.98 21.50 -21.41
N GLY A 152 -54.66 21.90 -20.16
CA GLY A 152 -53.39 21.59 -19.50
C GLY A 152 -52.17 22.29 -20.10
N LYS A 153 -52.34 23.18 -21.09
CA LYS A 153 -51.27 23.98 -21.71
C LYS A 153 -50.88 25.16 -20.81
N TYR A 154 -49.64 25.62 -20.94
CA TYR A 154 -49.17 26.83 -20.25
C TYR A 154 -49.56 28.09 -21.01
N PHE A 155 -49.82 29.15 -20.26
CA PHE A 155 -49.96 30.52 -20.74
C PHE A 155 -49.06 31.46 -19.94
N ILE A 156 -48.80 32.61 -20.55
CA ILE A 156 -48.07 33.72 -19.96
C ILE A 156 -49.09 34.82 -19.76
N ASP A 157 -49.08 35.44 -18.58
CA ASP A 157 -49.88 36.63 -18.33
C ASP A 157 -49.32 37.78 -19.19
N SER A 158 -50.14 38.45 -19.99
CA SER A 158 -49.64 39.42 -20.97
C SER A 158 -48.94 40.63 -20.33
N THR A 159 -49.23 40.95 -19.07
CA THR A 159 -48.78 42.16 -18.38
C THR A 159 -47.60 41.95 -17.42
N TYR A 160 -47.20 40.71 -17.15
CA TYR A 160 -46.26 40.41 -16.05
C TYR A 160 -44.92 41.15 -16.14
N LYS A 161 -44.38 41.32 -17.35
CA LYS A 161 -43.06 41.95 -17.55
C LYS A 161 -43.09 43.41 -17.12
N ASP A 162 -44.09 44.14 -17.59
CA ASP A 162 -44.25 45.56 -17.30
C ASP A 162 -44.60 45.76 -15.82
N ASN A 163 -45.47 44.91 -15.28
CA ASN A 163 -45.80 44.95 -13.85
C ASN A 163 -44.57 44.69 -12.97
N ILE A 164 -43.76 43.65 -13.24
CA ILE A 164 -42.55 43.38 -12.42
C ILE A 164 -41.57 44.55 -12.52
N LYS A 165 -41.28 45.00 -13.74
CA LYS A 165 -40.32 46.07 -13.98
C LYS A 165 -40.76 47.37 -13.30
N ASN A 166 -42.01 47.78 -13.48
CA ASN A 166 -42.50 49.06 -13.01
C ASN A 166 -42.75 49.06 -11.49
N ALA A 167 -43.19 47.94 -10.91
CA ALA A 167 -43.28 47.78 -9.46
C ALA A 167 -41.91 47.90 -8.79
N LEU A 168 -40.90 47.18 -9.30
CA LEU A 168 -39.54 47.25 -8.78
C LEU A 168 -38.95 48.66 -8.89
N ASN A 169 -39.17 49.35 -10.02
CA ASN A 169 -38.72 50.73 -10.23
C ASN A 169 -39.39 51.73 -9.27
N ALA A 170 -40.64 51.48 -8.88
CA ALA A 170 -41.36 52.29 -7.90
C ALA A 170 -41.01 51.94 -6.43
N GLY A 171 -40.08 51.01 -6.20
CA GLY A 171 -39.71 50.58 -4.85
C GLY A 171 -40.77 49.72 -4.16
N VAL A 172 -41.62 49.04 -4.93
CA VAL A 172 -42.53 48.00 -4.44
C VAL A 172 -41.81 46.65 -4.54
N ASP A 173 -41.72 45.91 -3.43
CA ASP A 173 -41.12 44.58 -3.44
C ASP A 173 -41.98 43.59 -4.25
N VAL A 174 -41.35 42.75 -5.06
CA VAL A 174 -42.08 41.86 -5.98
C VAL A 174 -41.88 40.40 -5.63
N GLY A 175 -43.01 39.72 -5.45
CA GLY A 175 -43.14 38.27 -5.57
C GLY A 175 -43.94 37.93 -6.82
N VAL A 176 -44.04 36.65 -7.16
CA VAL A 176 -44.79 36.22 -8.34
C VAL A 176 -45.62 34.99 -8.05
N TYR A 177 -46.71 34.80 -8.78
CA TYR A 177 -47.51 33.59 -8.67
C TYR A 177 -47.78 32.95 -10.03
N PHE A 178 -47.97 31.64 -9.99
CA PHE A 178 -48.30 30.82 -11.14
C PHE A 178 -49.61 30.08 -10.88
N TYR A 179 -50.64 30.37 -11.67
CA TYR A 179 -51.94 29.69 -11.59
C TYR A 179 -51.77 28.22 -11.95
N SER A 180 -51.68 27.37 -10.94
CA SER A 180 -51.31 25.97 -11.08
C SER A 180 -52.54 25.13 -11.29
N GLN A 181 -52.40 24.13 -12.16
CA GLN A 181 -53.36 23.05 -12.28
C GLN A 181 -52.65 21.69 -12.18
N ALA A 182 -51.47 21.62 -11.55
CA ALA A 182 -50.67 20.40 -11.43
C ALA A 182 -51.35 19.32 -10.59
N ILE A 183 -51.43 18.10 -11.15
CA ILE A 183 -52.03 16.93 -10.48
C ILE A 183 -50.98 15.89 -10.05
N SER A 184 -49.70 16.19 -10.29
CA SER A 184 -48.57 15.34 -9.90
C SER A 184 -47.35 16.16 -9.53
N THR A 185 -46.42 15.56 -8.77
CA THR A 185 -45.17 16.23 -8.36
C THR A 185 -44.29 16.57 -9.57
N SER A 186 -44.34 15.79 -10.65
CA SER A 186 -43.61 16.05 -11.89
C SER A 186 -44.14 17.29 -12.61
N GLU A 187 -45.47 17.44 -12.68
CA GLU A 187 -46.09 18.64 -13.24
C GLU A 187 -45.76 19.87 -12.40
N ALA A 188 -45.87 19.79 -11.08
CA ALA A 188 -45.54 20.88 -10.16
C ALA A 188 -44.09 21.35 -10.28
N LYS A 189 -43.13 20.41 -10.41
CA LYS A 189 -41.71 20.76 -10.67
C LYS A 189 -41.53 21.45 -12.02
N THR A 190 -42.30 21.05 -13.03
CA THR A 190 -42.24 21.66 -14.37
C THR A 190 -42.81 23.07 -14.36
N GLU A 191 -43.92 23.29 -13.65
CA GLU A 191 -44.51 24.62 -13.44
C GLU A 191 -43.58 25.54 -12.66
N ALA A 192 -42.97 25.04 -11.57
CA ALA A 192 -41.95 25.78 -10.82
C ALA A 192 -40.76 26.16 -11.70
N LYS A 193 -40.26 25.24 -12.54
CA LYS A 193 -39.19 25.52 -13.49
C LYS A 193 -39.61 26.59 -14.50
N TYR A 194 -40.78 26.43 -15.12
CA TYR A 194 -41.30 27.38 -16.10
C TYR A 194 -41.42 28.79 -15.50
N THR A 195 -41.98 28.88 -14.30
CA THR A 195 -42.11 30.13 -13.52
C THR A 195 -40.74 30.75 -13.23
N THR A 196 -39.79 29.95 -12.73
CA THR A 196 -38.44 30.44 -12.38
C THR A 196 -37.60 30.83 -13.60
N ASP A 197 -37.81 30.19 -14.76
CA ASP A 197 -37.17 30.59 -16.02
C ASP A 197 -37.68 31.98 -16.47
N LEU A 198 -39.00 32.23 -16.41
CA LEU A 198 -39.60 33.51 -16.80
C LEU A 198 -39.10 34.69 -15.96
N ILE A 199 -38.84 34.47 -14.67
CA ILE A 199 -38.44 35.54 -13.74
C ILE A 199 -36.93 35.68 -13.55
N SER A 200 -36.12 34.83 -14.18
CA SER A 200 -34.67 34.73 -13.94
C SER A 200 -33.88 36.02 -14.15
N GLY A 201 -34.41 36.97 -14.93
CA GLY A 201 -33.82 38.29 -15.18
C GLY A 201 -34.22 39.39 -14.19
N TYR A 202 -35.06 39.11 -13.20
CA TYR A 202 -35.60 40.11 -12.27
C TYR A 202 -35.12 39.90 -10.83
N ASN A 203 -35.01 40.99 -10.06
CA ASN A 203 -34.66 40.94 -8.64
C ASN A 203 -35.90 40.61 -7.79
N ILE A 204 -36.35 39.37 -7.88
CA ILE A 204 -37.46 38.85 -7.07
C ILE A 204 -36.95 38.56 -5.65
N THR A 205 -37.47 39.31 -4.69
CA THR A 205 -37.09 39.23 -3.25
C THR A 205 -38.19 38.61 -2.38
N TYR A 206 -39.42 38.54 -2.90
CA TYR A 206 -40.57 37.91 -2.26
C TYR A 206 -40.84 36.51 -2.86
N PRO A 207 -41.75 35.72 -2.26
CA PRO A 207 -41.97 34.34 -2.69
C PRO A 207 -42.43 34.18 -4.15
N VAL A 208 -42.09 33.02 -4.71
CA VAL A 208 -42.66 32.45 -5.93
C VAL A 208 -43.75 31.47 -5.48
N VAL A 209 -44.97 31.78 -5.85
CA VAL A 209 -46.17 31.17 -5.29
C VAL A 209 -46.77 30.17 -6.27
N MET A 210 -47.07 28.97 -5.78
CA MET A 210 -48.02 28.07 -6.42
C MET A 210 -49.41 28.54 -6.06
N ASP A 211 -50.15 29.05 -7.02
CA ASP A 211 -51.56 29.36 -6.85
C ASP A 211 -52.36 28.06 -7.08
N TYR A 212 -52.71 27.41 -5.97
CA TYR A 212 -53.45 26.14 -5.95
C TYR A 212 -54.93 26.45 -5.76
N GLU A 213 -55.62 26.58 -6.89
CA GLU A 213 -57.02 26.97 -6.93
C GLU A 213 -57.81 26.06 -7.88
N TYR A 214 -59.03 25.70 -7.47
CA TYR A 214 -59.95 24.96 -8.33
C TYR A 214 -60.65 25.92 -9.28
N ALA A 215 -60.80 25.52 -10.54
CA ALA A 215 -61.57 26.30 -11.50
C ALA A 215 -63.07 26.27 -11.12
N TRP A 216 -63.81 27.28 -11.59
CA TRP A 216 -65.25 27.38 -11.39
C TRP A 216 -65.94 27.60 -12.73
N GLU A 217 -66.82 26.67 -13.12
CA GLU A 217 -67.61 26.73 -14.36
C GLU A 217 -69.05 26.28 -14.08
N ASP A 218 -70.02 26.87 -14.79
CA ASP A 218 -71.44 26.49 -14.74
C ASP A 218 -72.04 26.36 -13.33
N GLY A 219 -71.56 27.17 -12.38
CA GLY A 219 -72.06 27.18 -11.00
C GLY A 219 -71.47 26.11 -10.09
N GLY A 220 -70.34 25.49 -10.45
CA GLY A 220 -69.64 24.53 -9.58
C GLY A 220 -68.13 24.43 -9.81
N LEU A 221 -67.45 23.70 -8.93
CA LEU A 221 -66.03 23.39 -9.05
C LEU A 221 -65.78 22.50 -10.26
N SER A 222 -64.79 22.88 -11.08
CA SER A 222 -64.42 22.20 -12.32
C SER A 222 -62.90 22.16 -12.52
N GLY A 223 -62.46 21.69 -13.68
CA GLY A 223 -61.06 21.73 -14.08
C GLY A 223 -60.25 20.53 -13.63
N ARG A 224 -59.07 20.36 -14.25
CA ARG A 224 -58.24 19.17 -14.06
C ARG A 224 -57.77 18.96 -12.63
N LEU A 225 -57.50 20.04 -11.88
CA LEU A 225 -57.02 19.94 -10.51
C LEU A 225 -58.10 19.35 -9.59
N TYR A 226 -59.33 19.84 -9.72
CA TYR A 226 -60.49 19.33 -8.98
C TYR A 226 -60.84 17.89 -9.39
N ASN A 227 -60.91 17.63 -10.70
CA ASN A 227 -61.26 16.32 -11.26
C ASN A 227 -60.23 15.22 -10.99
N ALA A 228 -59.01 15.56 -10.57
CA ALA A 228 -58.00 14.59 -10.20
C ALA A 228 -58.25 13.92 -8.84
N HIS A 229 -59.16 14.48 -8.01
CA HIS A 229 -59.53 13.93 -6.70
C HIS A 229 -58.32 13.56 -5.83
N LEU A 230 -57.34 14.46 -5.78
CA LEU A 230 -56.13 14.23 -4.99
C LEU A 230 -56.47 14.07 -3.51
N SER A 231 -55.90 13.04 -2.88
CA SER A 231 -55.92 12.96 -1.42
C SER A 231 -55.13 14.13 -0.81
N LYS A 232 -55.42 14.47 0.46
CA LYS A 232 -54.65 15.52 1.20
C LYS A 232 -53.14 15.30 1.14
N SER A 233 -52.71 14.04 1.23
CA SER A 233 -51.29 13.67 1.14
C SER A 233 -50.71 13.91 -0.26
N ALA A 234 -51.45 13.54 -1.31
CA ALA A 234 -51.03 13.77 -2.68
C ALA A 234 -50.92 15.27 -2.99
N ALA A 235 -51.93 16.07 -2.66
CA ALA A 235 -51.90 17.52 -2.80
C ALA A 235 -50.71 18.15 -2.05
N THR A 236 -50.47 17.71 -0.81
CA THR A 236 -49.31 18.14 -0.01
C THR A 236 -47.98 17.86 -0.71
N HIS A 237 -47.82 16.68 -1.33
CA HIS A 237 -46.62 16.34 -2.08
C HIS A 237 -46.45 17.19 -3.34
N VAL A 238 -47.53 17.47 -4.08
CA VAL A 238 -47.51 18.35 -5.26
C VAL A 238 -47.03 19.75 -4.86
N ILE A 239 -47.61 20.32 -3.81
CA ILE A 239 -47.28 21.66 -3.29
C ILE A 239 -45.82 21.73 -2.84
N LYS A 240 -45.37 20.75 -2.03
CA LYS A 240 -43.98 20.69 -1.56
C LYS A 240 -43.00 20.49 -2.71
N ALA A 241 -43.38 19.78 -3.77
CA ALA A 241 -42.55 19.58 -4.94
C ALA A 241 -42.36 20.88 -5.75
N PHE A 242 -43.41 21.70 -5.91
CA PHE A 242 -43.30 23.04 -6.49
C PHE A 242 -42.33 23.90 -5.67
N CYS A 243 -42.59 24.01 -4.37
CA CYS A 243 -41.80 24.90 -3.49
C CYS A 243 -40.33 24.48 -3.40
N ALA A 244 -40.04 23.17 -3.33
CA ALA A 244 -38.67 22.66 -3.34
C ALA A 244 -37.95 22.96 -4.67
N ALA A 245 -38.65 22.85 -5.80
CA ALA A 245 -38.09 23.18 -7.11
C ALA A 245 -37.78 24.68 -7.23
N VAL A 246 -38.65 25.54 -6.70
CA VAL A 246 -38.39 26.98 -6.57
C VAL A 246 -37.15 27.26 -5.71
N GLU A 247 -37.05 26.64 -4.53
CA GLU A 247 -35.90 26.83 -3.64
C GLU A 247 -34.59 26.37 -4.24
N SER A 248 -34.60 25.33 -5.09
CA SER A 248 -33.40 24.88 -5.82
C SER A 248 -32.83 25.94 -6.77
N LYS A 249 -33.62 26.98 -7.09
CA LYS A 249 -33.22 28.14 -7.90
C LYS A 249 -32.86 29.37 -7.05
N GLY A 250 -32.85 29.25 -5.72
CA GLY A 250 -32.49 30.32 -4.79
C GLY A 250 -33.62 31.32 -4.50
N TYR A 251 -34.87 30.96 -4.80
CA TYR A 251 -36.08 31.72 -4.45
C TYR A 251 -36.78 31.12 -3.22
N VAL A 252 -37.77 31.82 -2.68
CA VAL A 252 -38.64 31.29 -1.62
C VAL A 252 -39.89 30.70 -2.27
N GLY A 253 -40.16 29.41 -2.08
CA GLY A 253 -41.41 28.79 -2.52
C GLY A 253 -42.55 29.03 -1.54
N MET A 254 -43.76 29.28 -2.05
CA MET A 254 -44.97 29.50 -1.24
C MET A 254 -46.19 28.84 -1.88
N ILE A 255 -47.20 28.52 -1.07
CA ILE A 255 -48.52 28.10 -1.53
C ILE A 255 -49.53 29.23 -1.31
N TYR A 256 -50.41 29.44 -2.29
CA TYR A 256 -51.65 30.19 -2.17
C TYR A 256 -52.83 29.24 -2.36
N ALA A 257 -53.86 29.38 -1.52
CA ALA A 257 -55.14 28.69 -1.64
C ALA A 257 -56.18 29.36 -0.74
N SER A 258 -57.47 29.10 -1.01
CA SER A 258 -58.54 29.52 -0.10
C SER A 258 -58.46 28.81 1.25
N LYS A 259 -58.96 29.44 2.32
CA LYS A 259 -58.98 28.88 3.68
C LYS A 259 -59.51 27.44 3.69
N THR A 260 -60.63 27.19 3.01
CA THR A 260 -61.26 25.86 2.95
C THR A 260 -60.34 24.85 2.27
N VAL A 261 -59.70 25.20 1.16
CA VAL A 261 -58.75 24.30 0.48
C VAL A 261 -57.52 24.02 1.35
N ILE A 262 -57.02 25.02 2.09
CA ILE A 262 -55.92 24.86 3.06
C ILE A 262 -56.29 23.88 4.17
N THR A 263 -57.50 23.98 4.73
CA THR A 263 -57.93 23.12 5.85
C THR A 263 -58.34 21.72 5.40
N ASP A 264 -59.01 21.63 4.25
CA ASP A 264 -59.78 20.45 3.87
C ASP A 264 -59.02 19.56 2.89
N ASP A 265 -58.15 20.12 2.04
CA ASP A 265 -57.59 19.38 0.90
C ASP A 265 -56.08 19.17 0.97
N MET A 266 -55.42 19.65 2.03
CA MET A 266 -53.99 19.45 2.22
C MET A 266 -53.61 19.29 3.70
N ASN A 267 -52.39 18.84 3.96
CA ASN A 267 -51.82 18.84 5.29
C ASN A 267 -51.06 20.15 5.52
N ALA A 268 -51.80 21.22 5.77
CA ALA A 268 -51.26 22.57 5.87
C ALA A 268 -50.24 22.73 7.01
N SER A 269 -50.42 22.08 8.16
CA SER A 269 -49.43 22.07 9.24
C SER A 269 -48.08 21.48 8.79
N SER A 270 -48.10 20.44 7.95
CA SER A 270 -46.88 19.87 7.38
C SER A 270 -46.21 20.80 6.35
N ILE A 271 -46.99 21.59 5.62
CA ILE A 271 -46.48 22.59 4.66
C ILE A 271 -45.85 23.76 5.41
N ALA A 272 -46.54 24.30 6.42
CA ALA A 272 -46.12 25.44 7.22
C ALA A 272 -44.80 25.25 8.00
N GLN A 273 -44.36 24.00 8.20
CA GLN A 273 -43.05 23.69 8.77
C GLN A 273 -41.89 24.01 7.81
N SER A 274 -42.14 24.07 6.51
CA SER A 274 -41.09 24.18 5.48
C SER A 274 -41.26 25.39 4.57
N TYR A 275 -42.50 25.82 4.34
CA TYR A 275 -42.84 26.88 3.38
C TYR A 275 -43.90 27.82 3.96
N PRO A 276 -43.86 29.12 3.62
CA PRO A 276 -44.95 30.05 3.93
C PRO A 276 -46.26 29.64 3.23
N ILE A 277 -47.37 30.08 3.81
CA ILE A 277 -48.72 29.92 3.27
C ILE A 277 -49.34 31.30 3.09
N TRP A 278 -50.01 31.48 1.96
CA TRP A 278 -50.85 32.62 1.65
C TRP A 278 -52.32 32.19 1.62
N ASN A 279 -53.06 32.64 2.63
CA ASN A 279 -54.45 32.29 2.87
C ASN A 279 -55.38 33.27 2.13
N ALA A 280 -56.25 32.77 1.26
CA ALA A 280 -57.36 33.57 0.75
C ALA A 280 -58.61 33.38 1.63
N GLN A 281 -59.01 34.47 2.29
CA GLN A 281 -60.23 34.53 3.07
C GLN A 281 -60.79 35.97 3.00
N TYR A 282 -61.75 36.21 2.11
CA TYR A 282 -62.40 37.51 1.95
C TYR A 282 -63.31 37.83 3.14
N ASN A 283 -62.72 38.33 4.21
CA ASN A 283 -63.39 38.59 5.47
C ASN A 283 -62.73 39.76 6.20
N ASP A 284 -63.42 40.32 7.19
CA ASP A 284 -62.82 41.30 8.09
C ASP A 284 -61.91 40.67 9.15
N THR A 285 -62.00 39.35 9.35
CA THR A 285 -61.27 38.63 10.40
C THR A 285 -60.53 37.42 9.81
N ASP A 286 -59.23 37.34 10.09
CA ASP A 286 -58.41 36.18 9.78
C ASP A 286 -58.65 35.07 10.80
N THR A 287 -59.22 33.97 10.33
CA THR A 287 -59.63 32.85 11.17
C THR A 287 -58.88 31.56 10.88
N LEU A 288 -57.81 31.61 10.07
CA LEU A 288 -56.99 30.44 9.80
C LEU A 288 -56.10 30.15 11.02
N THR A 289 -56.24 28.96 11.60
CA THR A 289 -55.47 28.53 12.79
C THR A 289 -54.13 27.90 12.42
N VAL A 290 -53.96 27.49 11.17
CA VAL A 290 -52.67 26.98 10.68
C VAL A 290 -51.71 28.13 10.47
N LYS A 291 -50.44 27.91 10.84
CA LYS A 291 -49.39 28.90 10.64
C LYS A 291 -49.28 29.30 9.18
N HIS A 292 -49.41 30.59 8.91
CA HIS A 292 -49.30 31.19 7.59
C HIS A 292 -48.55 32.53 7.70
N SER A 293 -48.18 33.11 6.55
CA SER A 293 -47.40 34.35 6.50
C SER A 293 -48.12 35.47 5.76
N TYR A 294 -49.16 35.15 4.97
CA TYR A 294 -49.91 36.10 4.16
C TYR A 294 -51.41 35.83 4.21
N TRP A 295 -52.21 36.89 4.14
CA TRP A 295 -53.66 36.83 4.09
C TRP A 295 -54.19 37.76 2.99
N GLN A 296 -54.90 37.19 2.01
CA GLN A 296 -55.71 37.94 1.04
C GLN A 296 -57.11 38.13 1.64
N TYR A 297 -57.47 39.39 1.90
CA TYR A 297 -58.64 39.73 2.69
C TYR A 297 -59.77 40.39 1.88
N SER A 298 -59.52 40.76 0.63
CA SER A 298 -60.53 41.33 -0.27
C SER A 298 -60.11 41.17 -1.72
N ASP A 299 -61.08 40.92 -2.59
CA ASP A 299 -60.97 40.84 -4.06
C ASP A 299 -61.50 42.10 -4.79
N VAL A 300 -62.15 42.98 -4.04
CA VAL A 300 -62.83 44.19 -4.54
C VAL A 300 -62.17 45.48 -4.04
N GLY A 301 -60.87 45.41 -3.73
CA GLY A 301 -60.09 46.56 -3.28
C GLY A 301 -59.98 47.66 -4.33
N LYS A 302 -59.81 48.90 -3.86
CA LYS A 302 -59.52 50.07 -4.70
C LYS A 302 -58.18 50.65 -4.28
N VAL A 303 -57.23 50.70 -5.21
CA VAL A 303 -55.87 51.22 -4.98
C VAL A 303 -55.60 52.35 -5.97
N SER A 304 -55.13 53.49 -5.47
CA SER A 304 -54.75 54.61 -6.33
C SER A 304 -53.68 54.17 -7.34
N GLY A 305 -53.94 54.39 -8.63
CA GLY A 305 -53.09 53.92 -9.72
C GLY A 305 -53.54 52.63 -10.40
N ILE A 306 -54.60 51.96 -9.90
CA ILE A 306 -55.25 50.81 -10.53
C ILE A 306 -56.73 51.12 -10.72
N SER A 307 -57.22 51.04 -11.96
CA SER A 307 -58.61 51.38 -12.29
C SER A 307 -59.60 50.27 -11.93
N ASN A 308 -59.14 49.02 -11.95
CA ASN A 308 -59.97 47.85 -11.71
C ASN A 308 -59.94 47.41 -10.24
N ALA A 309 -60.90 46.58 -9.85
CA ALA A 309 -60.87 45.86 -8.58
C ALA A 309 -59.51 45.16 -8.41
N THR A 310 -58.95 45.23 -7.20
CA THR A 310 -57.62 44.71 -6.89
C THR A 310 -57.67 43.85 -5.64
N ASP A 311 -56.99 42.71 -5.70
CA ASP A 311 -56.85 41.81 -4.58
C ASP A 311 -55.90 42.41 -3.53
N MET A 312 -56.37 42.45 -2.27
CA MET A 312 -55.72 43.13 -1.17
C MET A 312 -55.15 42.14 -0.16
N ASN A 313 -53.90 42.37 0.23
CA ASN A 313 -53.14 41.42 1.02
C ASN A 313 -52.46 42.05 2.25
N PHE A 314 -52.38 41.24 3.31
CA PHE A 314 -51.47 41.46 4.41
C PHE A 314 -50.34 40.42 4.40
N ARG A 315 -49.13 40.86 4.74
CA ARG A 315 -48.00 40.01 5.12
C ARG A 315 -47.67 40.23 6.58
N TYR A 316 -47.44 39.14 7.31
CA TYR A 316 -47.03 39.16 8.71
C TYR A 316 -45.53 38.85 8.82
N VAL A 317 -44.74 39.80 9.31
CA VAL A 317 -43.27 39.66 9.38
C VAL A 317 -42.76 39.88 10.81
N LYS A 318 -41.96 38.95 11.31
CA LYS A 318 -41.13 39.12 12.51
C LYS A 318 -39.71 38.64 12.23
N SER A 319 -38.71 39.09 13.00
CA SER A 319 -37.33 38.63 12.80
C SER A 319 -37.22 37.09 12.75
N PRO A 320 -36.47 36.53 11.78
CA PRO A 320 -36.28 35.08 11.69
C PRO A 320 -35.73 34.47 12.98
N ALA A 321 -36.12 33.24 13.26
CA ALA A 321 -35.52 32.46 14.35
C ALA A 321 -34.03 32.17 14.08
N ALA A 322 -33.26 31.98 15.15
CA ALA A 322 -31.87 31.54 15.04
C ALA A 322 -31.79 30.13 14.44
N PRO A 323 -30.89 29.88 13.46
CA PRO A 323 -30.57 28.52 13.02
C PRO A 323 -30.11 27.65 14.19
N SER A 324 -30.72 26.48 14.36
CA SER A 324 -30.27 25.45 15.30
C SER A 324 -29.24 24.51 14.64
N SER A 325 -28.55 23.74 15.47
CA SER A 325 -27.65 22.66 15.03
C SER A 325 -26.56 23.10 14.04
N LEU A 326 -25.97 24.29 14.25
CA LEU A 326 -24.80 24.70 13.50
C LEU A 326 -23.63 23.78 13.84
N THR A 327 -23.13 23.03 12.86
CA THR A 327 -22.02 22.09 13.03
C THR A 327 -21.02 22.21 11.89
N GLN A 328 -19.76 21.84 12.17
CA GLN A 328 -18.74 21.61 11.16
C GLN A 328 -18.94 20.21 10.56
N SER A 329 -19.25 20.14 9.26
CA SER A 329 -19.48 18.87 8.56
C SER A 329 -18.22 18.33 7.88
N ALA A 330 -17.29 19.19 7.48
CA ALA A 330 -16.01 18.83 6.87
C ALA A 330 -14.96 19.95 7.06
N CYS A 331 -13.67 19.60 6.97
CA CYS A 331 -12.57 20.55 6.94
C CYS A 331 -11.38 19.99 6.13
N THR A 332 -10.56 20.91 5.61
CA THR A 332 -9.25 20.65 4.99
C THR A 332 -8.22 21.57 5.65
N ASP A 333 -7.00 21.62 5.10
CA ASP A 333 -5.94 22.57 5.48
C ASP A 333 -6.34 24.05 5.27
N SER A 334 -7.33 24.31 4.43
CA SER A 334 -7.65 25.65 3.95
C SER A 334 -9.15 25.92 3.86
N THR A 335 -9.99 24.97 4.28
CA THR A 335 -11.46 25.11 4.22
C THR A 335 -12.18 24.53 5.44
N ILE A 336 -13.32 25.12 5.79
CA ILE A 336 -14.27 24.60 6.79
C ILE A 336 -15.67 24.65 6.18
N THR A 337 -16.35 23.51 6.17
CA THR A 337 -17.75 23.40 5.73
C THR A 337 -18.68 23.31 6.93
N LEU A 338 -19.68 24.19 6.95
CA LEU A 338 -20.67 24.33 8.01
C LEU A 338 -22.04 23.86 7.50
N THR A 339 -22.85 23.29 8.40
CA THR A 339 -24.24 22.92 8.14
C THR A 339 -25.14 23.34 9.30
N TRP A 340 -26.40 23.66 9.04
CA TRP A 340 -27.39 24.07 10.06
C TRP A 340 -28.82 23.66 9.70
N THR A 341 -29.77 23.86 10.61
CA THR A 341 -31.20 23.61 10.34
C THR A 341 -31.84 24.71 9.50
N LYS A 342 -32.68 24.33 8.52
CA LYS A 342 -33.46 25.25 7.69
C LYS A 342 -34.39 26.14 8.54
N ILE A 343 -34.51 27.40 8.15
CA ILE A 343 -35.45 28.40 8.66
C ILE A 343 -36.36 28.75 7.48
N PRO A 344 -37.67 28.44 7.55
CA PRO A 344 -38.60 28.76 6.46
C PRO A 344 -38.62 30.25 6.12
N GLU A 345 -38.99 30.57 4.88
CA GLU A 345 -39.24 31.93 4.37
C GLU A 345 -38.00 32.86 4.26
N VAL A 346 -36.83 32.51 4.81
CA VAL A 346 -35.65 33.40 4.72
C VAL A 346 -35.15 33.53 3.28
N TYR A 347 -34.75 34.74 2.91
CA TYR A 347 -34.15 35.00 1.61
C TYR A 347 -32.78 34.33 1.50
N ALA A 348 -31.99 34.41 2.57
CA ALA A 348 -30.66 33.82 2.65
C ALA A 348 -30.19 33.72 4.10
N TYR A 349 -29.05 33.05 4.29
CA TYR A 349 -28.29 33.04 5.53
C TYR A 349 -27.03 33.88 5.40
N GLN A 350 -26.73 34.65 6.44
CA GLN A 350 -25.43 35.29 6.62
C GLN A 350 -24.56 34.41 7.52
N ILE A 351 -23.36 34.09 7.04
CA ILE A 351 -22.35 33.36 7.78
C ILE A 351 -21.30 34.37 8.24
N VAL A 352 -21.05 34.40 9.55
CA VAL A 352 -20.03 35.25 10.15
C VAL A 352 -18.97 34.41 10.85
N ARG A 353 -17.72 34.88 10.80
CA ARG A 353 -16.56 34.28 11.46
C ARG A 353 -15.96 35.30 12.42
N TYR A 354 -15.53 34.84 13.59
CA TYR A 354 -14.84 35.72 14.55
C TYR A 354 -13.45 36.09 14.01
N ASP A 355 -13.17 37.39 13.96
CA ASP A 355 -11.86 37.93 13.62
C ASP A 355 -11.19 38.45 14.88
N SER A 356 -10.10 37.78 15.30
CA SER A 356 -9.35 38.14 16.50
C SER A 356 -8.59 39.46 16.37
N SER A 357 -8.33 39.94 15.16
CA SER A 357 -7.63 41.22 14.95
C SER A 357 -8.56 42.42 15.09
N GLU A 358 -9.86 42.25 14.81
CA GLU A 358 -10.89 43.28 14.91
C GLU A 358 -11.81 43.12 16.14
N ASP A 359 -11.60 42.07 16.94
CA ASP A 359 -12.41 41.67 18.10
C ASP A 359 -13.93 41.66 17.82
N LYS A 360 -14.32 41.16 16.65
CA LYS A 360 -15.73 41.10 16.25
C LYS A 360 -16.01 40.00 15.22
N TYR A 361 -17.29 39.69 15.03
CA TYR A 361 -17.73 38.81 13.94
C TYR A 361 -17.80 39.57 12.62
N VAL A 362 -17.11 39.05 11.60
CA VAL A 362 -17.12 39.58 10.24
C VAL A 362 -17.84 38.62 9.29
N SER A 363 -18.57 39.17 8.31
CA SER A 363 -19.29 38.37 7.32
C SER A 363 -18.32 37.69 6.36
N VAL A 364 -18.35 36.36 6.31
CA VAL A 364 -17.50 35.56 5.40
C VAL A 364 -18.27 35.02 4.19
N GLY A 365 -19.61 35.07 4.21
CA GLY A 365 -20.41 34.74 3.04
C GLY A 365 -21.91 34.76 3.26
N ILE A 366 -22.63 34.54 2.17
CA ILE A 366 -24.10 34.45 2.12
C ILE A 366 -24.49 33.15 1.43
N ALA A 367 -25.35 32.35 2.06
CA ALA A 367 -25.98 31.19 1.45
C ALA A 367 -27.41 31.56 1.03
N LYS A 368 -27.63 31.79 -0.28
CA LYS A 368 -28.91 32.27 -0.82
C LYS A 368 -29.95 31.15 -0.89
N GLY A 369 -31.16 31.44 -0.42
CA GLY A 369 -32.31 30.54 -0.40
C GLY A 369 -32.45 29.79 0.93
N ALA A 370 -33.67 29.67 1.44
CA ALA A 370 -33.97 28.94 2.68
C ALA A 370 -33.54 27.46 2.63
N GLY A 371 -33.52 26.86 1.43
CA GLY A 371 -33.04 25.48 1.23
C GLY A 371 -31.52 25.31 1.25
N THR A 372 -30.73 26.39 1.20
CA THR A 372 -29.26 26.30 1.21
C THR A 372 -28.72 26.40 2.63
N THR A 373 -28.60 25.25 3.28
CA THR A 373 -28.21 25.11 4.69
C THR A 373 -26.77 24.64 4.88
N THR A 374 -25.90 24.98 3.93
CA THR A 374 -24.47 24.64 3.95
C THR A 374 -23.64 25.81 3.43
N PHE A 375 -22.42 25.96 3.96
CA PHE A 375 -21.45 26.94 3.49
C PHE A 375 -20.02 26.46 3.72
N THR A 376 -19.17 26.59 2.71
CA THR A 376 -17.73 26.30 2.82
C THR A 376 -16.95 27.60 2.85
N ASP A 377 -16.37 27.90 4.00
CA ASP A 377 -15.37 28.96 4.17
C ASP A 377 -14.03 28.47 3.60
N LYS A 378 -13.32 29.35 2.89
CA LYS A 378 -12.12 29.02 2.10
C LYS A 378 -10.97 29.96 2.43
N ASN A 379 -9.77 29.63 1.93
CA ASN A 379 -8.55 30.42 2.11
C ASN A 379 -8.19 30.60 3.59
N LEU A 380 -8.46 29.57 4.38
CA LEU A 380 -8.12 29.53 5.79
C LEU A 380 -6.64 29.18 5.96
N GLN A 381 -6.02 29.75 6.98
CA GLN A 381 -4.71 29.33 7.45
C GLN A 381 -4.78 27.90 7.99
N ASP A 382 -3.77 27.11 7.66
CA ASP A 382 -3.61 25.74 8.13
C ASP A 382 -3.41 25.65 9.65
N GLY A 383 -3.91 24.57 10.25
CA GLY A 383 -3.81 24.30 11.67
C GLY A 383 -4.41 25.38 12.58
N LYS A 384 -5.41 26.14 12.12
CA LYS A 384 -6.01 27.25 12.86
C LYS A 384 -7.47 26.97 13.23
N LYS A 385 -7.81 27.31 14.48
CA LYS A 385 -9.19 27.31 14.97
C LYS A 385 -9.95 28.54 14.49
N TYR A 386 -11.15 28.34 14.00
CA TYR A 386 -12.10 29.38 13.60
C TYR A 386 -13.44 29.18 14.30
N THR A 387 -14.10 30.29 14.66
CA THR A 387 -15.40 30.29 15.34
C THR A 387 -16.44 30.99 14.47
N TYR A 388 -17.60 30.36 14.30
CA TYR A 388 -18.65 30.77 13.37
C TYR A 388 -20.00 30.96 14.06
N LYS A 389 -20.81 31.87 13.50
CA LYS A 389 -22.25 32.00 13.75
C LYS A 389 -22.99 32.15 12.42
N VAL A 390 -24.26 31.75 12.39
CA VAL A 390 -25.13 31.89 11.21
C VAL A 390 -26.45 32.53 11.62
N ARG A 391 -27.02 33.38 10.77
CA ARG A 391 -28.38 33.93 10.94
C ARG A 391 -29.13 34.01 9.61
N GLY A 392 -30.43 33.74 9.62
CA GLY A 392 -31.30 33.96 8.46
C GLY A 392 -31.76 35.42 8.37
N TYR A 393 -32.12 35.89 7.17
CA TYR A 393 -32.71 37.22 6.99
C TYR A 393 -33.73 37.28 5.85
N TYR A 394 -34.65 38.25 5.93
CA TYR A 394 -35.51 38.64 4.81
C TYR A 394 -34.89 39.82 4.06
N LYS A 395 -35.01 39.84 2.73
CA LYS A 395 -34.55 40.96 1.90
C LYS A 395 -35.77 41.77 1.46
N LEU A 396 -35.85 43.02 1.90
CA LEU A 396 -36.87 43.99 1.49
C LEU A 396 -36.18 45.18 0.80
N SER A 397 -36.92 45.89 -0.04
CA SER A 397 -36.53 47.18 -0.63
C SER A 397 -36.15 48.22 0.43
N SER A 398 -36.82 48.17 1.59
CA SER A 398 -36.56 49.03 2.75
C SER A 398 -35.37 48.61 3.62
N GLY A 399 -34.73 47.48 3.33
CA GLY A 399 -33.61 46.93 4.09
C GLY A 399 -33.78 45.48 4.50
N ALA A 400 -32.70 44.84 4.94
CA ALA A 400 -32.72 43.46 5.41
C ALA A 400 -33.23 43.36 6.86
N ILE A 401 -34.14 42.42 7.12
CA ILE A 401 -34.57 42.07 8.48
C ILE A 401 -33.80 40.83 8.91
N TYR A 402 -32.80 41.03 9.77
CA TYR A 402 -31.95 39.95 10.28
C TYR A 402 -32.57 39.25 11.50
N GLY A 403 -32.44 37.92 11.52
CA GLY A 403 -32.75 37.11 12.69
C GLY A 403 -31.64 37.10 13.73
N ALA A 404 -31.89 36.39 14.83
CA ALA A 404 -30.87 36.12 15.83
C ALA A 404 -29.78 35.17 15.28
N TYR A 405 -28.56 35.29 15.82
CA TYR A 405 -27.48 34.35 15.52
C TYR A 405 -27.70 32.98 16.16
N SER A 406 -27.24 31.93 15.49
CA SER A 406 -27.07 30.60 16.07
C SER A 406 -26.12 30.62 17.28
N ALA A 407 -26.10 29.51 18.03
CA ALA A 407 -24.99 29.19 18.90
C ALA A 407 -23.66 29.12 18.11
N GLU A 408 -22.55 29.28 18.81
CA GLU A 408 -21.22 29.20 18.22
C GLU A 408 -20.89 27.79 17.76
N CYS A 409 -20.22 27.70 16.62
CA CYS A 409 -19.61 26.47 16.14
C CYS A 409 -18.13 26.75 15.87
N THR A 410 -17.25 25.89 16.35
CA THR A 410 -15.82 25.97 16.07
C THR A 410 -15.42 24.88 15.09
N GLY A 411 -14.59 25.23 14.11
CA GLY A 411 -13.89 24.28 13.26
C GLY A 411 -12.38 24.56 13.29
N ILE A 412 -11.59 23.53 13.06
CA ILE A 412 -10.13 23.64 12.97
C ILE A 412 -9.74 23.17 11.57
N THR A 413 -8.93 23.94 10.85
CA THR A 413 -8.33 23.46 9.60
C THR A 413 -7.36 22.32 9.92
N ILE A 414 -7.46 21.23 9.15
CA ILE A 414 -6.66 20.03 9.36
C ILE A 414 -5.50 20.06 8.36
N ALA A 415 -4.26 20.10 8.86
CA ALA A 415 -3.06 20.02 8.04
C ALA A 415 -3.06 18.73 7.22
N ASP A 416 -2.89 18.88 5.91
CA ASP A 416 -3.02 17.77 4.97
C ASP A 416 -1.79 16.84 5.02
N THR A 417 -0.61 17.32 5.45
CA THR A 417 0.61 16.50 5.55
C THR A 417 1.60 16.97 6.61
N ILE A 418 2.40 16.03 7.13
CA ILE A 418 3.57 16.34 7.97
C ILE A 418 4.69 16.87 7.06
N GLU A 419 5.10 18.12 7.25
CA GLU A 419 6.19 18.74 6.51
C GLU A 419 7.57 18.41 7.10
N ASN A 420 8.59 18.46 6.23
CA ASN A 420 10.00 18.27 6.59
C ASN A 420 10.30 16.97 7.35
N PHE A 421 9.52 15.91 7.10
CA PHE A 421 9.76 14.61 7.73
C PHE A 421 11.11 14.02 7.29
N ALA A 422 12.04 13.98 8.25
CA ALA A 422 13.41 13.54 8.06
C ALA A 422 13.77 12.40 9.00
N ALA A 423 14.74 11.60 8.56
CA ALA A 423 15.34 10.53 9.33
C ALA A 423 16.86 10.64 9.20
N ALA A 424 17.58 10.46 10.31
CA ALA A 424 19.04 10.52 10.36
C ALA A 424 19.57 9.36 11.21
N VAL A 425 20.55 8.61 10.69
CA VAL A 425 21.24 7.57 11.45
C VAL A 425 22.13 8.23 12.49
N THR A 426 21.90 7.92 13.77
CA THR A 426 22.71 8.45 14.90
C THR A 426 23.70 7.43 15.44
N ALA A 427 23.40 6.13 15.29
CA ALA A 427 24.31 5.02 15.58
C ALA A 427 23.93 3.81 14.72
N PRO A 428 24.75 2.74 14.65
CA PRO A 428 24.37 1.49 13.97
C PRO A 428 23.05 0.88 14.49
N THR A 429 22.63 1.24 15.71
CA THR A 429 21.43 0.73 16.36
C THR A 429 20.36 1.80 16.64
N SER A 430 20.49 3.01 16.06
CA SER A 430 19.51 4.08 16.30
C SER A 430 19.33 5.06 15.13
N VAL A 431 18.10 5.56 15.00
CA VAL A 431 17.68 6.56 14.02
C VAL A 431 16.93 7.68 14.75
N LYS A 432 17.31 8.93 14.50
CA LYS A 432 16.56 10.12 14.90
C LYS A 432 15.59 10.52 13.79
N LEU A 433 14.35 10.76 14.15
CA LEU A 433 13.25 11.23 13.31
C LEU A 433 12.89 12.65 13.70
N SER A 434 12.61 13.51 12.73
CA SER A 434 12.23 14.92 12.97
C SER A 434 11.23 15.42 11.92
N TRP A 435 10.38 16.38 12.29
CA TRP A 435 9.40 17.01 11.40
C TRP A 435 9.10 18.47 11.84
N SER A 436 8.27 19.19 11.10
CA SER A 436 7.84 20.56 11.48
C SER A 436 6.64 20.57 12.44
N PRO A 437 6.60 21.50 13.40
CA PRO A 437 5.49 21.62 14.35
C PRO A 437 4.19 22.02 13.65
N ILE A 438 3.08 21.50 14.17
CA ILE A 438 1.70 21.78 13.74
C ILE A 438 1.04 22.46 14.95
N PRO A 439 0.83 23.78 14.93
CA PRO A 439 0.39 24.54 16.10
C PRO A 439 -0.89 24.04 16.79
N ALA A 440 -1.82 23.44 16.05
CA ALA A 440 -3.07 22.87 16.60
C ALA A 440 -3.00 21.37 16.95
N ALA A 441 -1.84 20.73 16.86
CA ALA A 441 -1.67 19.36 17.30
C ALA A 441 -1.63 19.29 18.83
N THR A 442 -2.26 18.26 19.40
CA THR A 442 -2.01 17.84 20.79
C THR A 442 -0.71 17.05 20.89
N GLY A 443 -0.31 16.38 19.81
CA GLY A 443 0.95 15.67 19.70
C GLY A 443 1.02 14.84 18.42
N TYR A 444 1.98 13.92 18.38
CA TYR A 444 2.27 13.10 17.21
C TYR A 444 2.31 11.62 17.54
N ARG A 445 1.96 10.78 16.57
CA ARG A 445 2.19 9.34 16.63
C ARG A 445 3.16 8.92 15.55
N VAL A 446 4.24 8.26 15.96
CA VAL A 446 5.31 7.78 15.09
C VAL A 446 5.22 6.28 14.94
N TYR A 447 5.41 5.82 13.71
CA TYR A 447 5.27 4.44 13.31
C TYR A 447 6.53 3.93 12.64
N ARG A 448 6.80 2.64 12.82
CA ARG A 448 7.85 1.89 12.10
C ARG A 448 7.25 0.67 11.44
N SER A 449 7.68 0.38 10.21
CA SER A 449 7.28 -0.85 9.51
C SER A 449 7.90 -2.08 10.17
N ASN A 450 7.11 -3.12 10.42
CA ASN A 450 7.57 -4.44 10.78
C ASN A 450 8.08 -5.16 9.53
N GLY A 451 9.35 -5.58 9.54
CA GLY A 451 10.00 -6.20 8.38
C GLY A 451 9.43 -7.55 7.95
N SER A 452 8.70 -8.25 8.82
CA SER A 452 8.12 -9.57 8.54
C SER A 452 6.70 -9.49 7.97
N SER A 453 5.88 -8.56 8.45
CA SER A 453 4.47 -8.41 8.05
C SER A 453 4.23 -7.26 7.06
N GLY A 454 5.14 -6.30 6.97
CA GLY A 454 4.95 -5.04 6.23
C GLY A 454 3.99 -4.06 6.91
N SER A 455 3.38 -4.41 8.05
CA SER A 455 2.49 -3.54 8.82
C SER A 455 3.26 -2.47 9.59
N TYR A 456 2.64 -1.32 9.84
CA TYR A 456 3.22 -0.25 10.65
C TYR A 456 2.79 -0.38 12.12
N GLU A 457 3.76 -0.37 13.04
CA GLU A 457 3.56 -0.42 14.48
C GLU A 457 3.92 0.92 15.12
N THR A 458 3.21 1.31 16.17
CA THR A 458 3.50 2.56 16.90
C THR A 458 4.76 2.38 17.73
N ILE A 459 5.73 3.30 17.58
CA ILE A 459 6.97 3.30 18.35
C ILE A 459 7.06 4.47 19.34
N ALA A 460 6.29 5.54 19.10
CA ALA A 460 6.22 6.69 20.00
C ALA A 460 4.89 7.44 19.86
N THR A 461 4.45 8.07 20.95
CA THR A 461 3.40 9.10 20.95
C THR A 461 3.90 10.27 21.78
N THR A 462 3.94 11.46 21.19
CA THR A 462 4.32 12.71 21.87
C THR A 462 3.08 13.46 22.30
N ASN A 463 3.18 14.37 23.27
CA ASN A 463 2.02 15.04 23.89
C ASN A 463 2.13 16.57 23.87
N SER A 464 2.92 17.11 22.94
CA SER A 464 3.05 18.55 22.71
C SER A 464 3.15 18.82 21.19
N PRO A 465 2.58 19.94 20.70
CA PRO A 465 2.81 20.40 19.32
C PRO A 465 4.28 20.70 19.00
N ASP A 466 5.10 20.97 20.03
CA ASP A 466 6.53 21.26 19.87
C ASP A 466 7.41 20.00 19.92
N ASP A 467 6.86 18.86 20.34
CA ASP A 467 7.58 17.58 20.42
C ASP A 467 7.70 16.94 19.03
N CYS A 468 8.58 17.51 18.21
CA CYS A 468 8.73 17.17 16.79
C CYS A 468 9.92 16.25 16.49
N GLU A 469 10.45 15.56 17.50
CA GLU A 469 11.59 14.66 17.36
C GLU A 469 11.41 13.38 18.17
N VAL A 470 11.78 12.23 17.58
CA VAL A 470 11.77 10.92 18.24
C VAL A 470 13.03 10.15 17.85
N THR A 471 13.69 9.50 18.81
CA THR A 471 14.82 8.59 18.53
C THR A 471 14.38 7.14 18.70
N ASP A 472 14.39 6.38 17.61
CA ASP A 472 14.19 4.94 17.61
C ASP A 472 15.53 4.23 17.88
N SER A 473 15.58 3.38 18.89
CA SER A 473 16.80 2.73 19.40
C SER A 473 16.66 1.20 19.36
N GLN A 474 17.75 0.48 19.66
CA GLN A 474 17.80 -1.00 19.65
C GLN A 474 17.48 -1.60 18.27
N LEU A 475 17.89 -0.91 17.21
CA LEU A 475 17.76 -1.37 15.83
C LEU A 475 18.85 -2.36 15.46
N ASN A 476 18.54 -3.21 14.49
CA ASN A 476 19.53 -4.09 13.88
C ASN A 476 20.46 -3.24 12.98
N PRO A 477 21.78 -3.38 13.12
CA PRO A 477 22.72 -2.69 12.22
C PRO A 477 22.57 -3.11 10.75
N GLY A 478 22.94 -2.20 9.84
CA GLY A 478 22.87 -2.44 8.38
C GLY A 478 21.47 -2.76 7.85
N THR A 479 20.40 -2.47 8.60
CA THR A 479 19.03 -2.89 8.30
C THR A 479 18.17 -1.71 7.83
N LYS A 480 17.33 -1.93 6.82
CA LYS A 480 16.44 -0.91 6.26
C LYS A 480 15.17 -0.82 7.09
N TYR A 481 14.82 0.39 7.50
CA TYR A 481 13.60 0.72 8.23
C TYR A 481 12.78 1.75 7.45
N ASN A 482 11.46 1.69 7.59
CA ASN A 482 10.55 2.70 7.06
C ASN A 482 9.72 3.28 8.20
N TYR A 483 9.62 4.60 8.23
CA TYR A 483 8.91 5.33 9.27
C TYR A 483 7.76 6.15 8.69
N LYS A 484 6.73 6.36 9.50
CA LYS A 484 5.64 7.29 9.21
C LYS A 484 5.28 8.07 10.47
N VAL A 485 4.72 9.25 10.31
CA VAL A 485 4.26 10.08 11.44
C VAL A 485 2.93 10.73 11.08
N ARG A 486 2.08 10.94 12.08
CA ARG A 486 0.87 11.76 11.95
C ARG A 486 0.65 12.59 13.21
N ALA A 487 0.09 13.78 13.06
CA ALA A 487 -0.41 14.54 14.19
C ALA A 487 -1.75 14.00 14.69
N TYR A 488 -2.10 14.34 15.92
CA TYR A 488 -3.45 14.20 16.45
C TYR A 488 -3.83 15.42 17.26
N THR A 489 -5.13 15.73 17.29
CA THR A 489 -5.71 16.78 18.12
C THR A 489 -6.80 16.18 18.98
N THR A 490 -6.70 16.36 20.29
CA THR A 490 -7.72 15.95 21.25
C THR A 490 -8.65 17.13 21.53
N THR A 491 -9.95 16.85 21.47
CA THR A 491 -11.03 17.74 21.87
C THR A 491 -11.72 17.14 23.10
N ASP A 492 -12.63 17.87 23.75
CA ASP A 492 -13.34 17.41 24.95
C ASP A 492 -14.10 16.09 24.75
N THR A 493 -14.43 15.73 23.50
CA THR A 493 -15.28 14.57 23.18
C THR A 493 -14.60 13.54 22.27
N ASN A 494 -13.51 13.89 21.57
CA ASN A 494 -12.91 13.00 20.58
C ASN A 494 -11.44 13.32 20.26
N THR A 495 -10.73 12.33 19.71
CA THR A 495 -9.39 12.51 19.11
C THR A 495 -9.49 12.49 17.59
N ILE A 496 -9.01 13.55 16.96
CA ILE A 496 -8.93 13.70 15.52
C ILE A 496 -7.53 13.25 15.08
N TRP A 497 -7.47 12.26 14.19
CA TRP A 497 -6.22 11.78 13.60
C TRP A 497 -5.99 12.47 12.26
N HIS A 498 -4.85 13.12 12.12
CA HIS A 498 -4.47 13.80 10.87
C HIS A 498 -3.97 12.78 9.85
N VAL A 499 -3.77 13.23 8.62
CA VAL A 499 -3.25 12.40 7.53
C VAL A 499 -1.90 11.79 7.93
N LEU A 500 -1.74 10.51 7.61
CA LEU A 500 -0.50 9.80 7.86
C LEU A 500 0.52 10.16 6.78
N SER A 501 1.74 10.52 7.18
CA SER A 501 2.81 10.88 6.24
C SER A 501 3.12 9.76 5.25
N ASP A 502 3.78 10.15 4.16
CA ASP A 502 4.51 9.20 3.33
C ASP A 502 5.61 8.48 4.12
N ALA A 503 5.99 7.31 3.62
CA ALA A 503 7.01 6.48 4.24
C ALA A 503 8.41 7.08 4.06
N LYS A 504 9.12 7.32 5.16
CA LYS A 504 10.54 7.71 5.14
C LYS A 504 11.41 6.48 5.34
N ALA A 505 12.10 6.07 4.28
CA ALA A 505 13.04 4.96 4.31
C ALA A 505 14.43 5.43 4.75
N ILE A 506 15.08 4.67 5.62
CA ILE A 506 16.48 4.85 6.00
C ILE A 506 17.11 3.51 6.36
N THR A 507 18.42 3.38 6.17
CA THR A 507 19.14 2.16 6.52
C THR A 507 20.20 2.50 7.55
N THR A 508 20.22 1.75 8.66
CA THR A 508 21.23 1.95 9.72
C THR A 508 22.64 1.67 9.21
N ASP A 509 23.64 2.25 9.86
CA ASP A 509 25.05 1.97 9.56
C ASP A 509 25.37 0.50 9.93
N PRO A 510 26.34 -0.15 9.25
CA PRO A 510 26.82 -1.48 9.61
C PRO A 510 27.39 -1.55 11.04
N GLY A 511 27.15 -2.66 11.73
CA GLY A 511 27.66 -2.94 13.08
C GLY A 511 28.88 -3.87 13.07
N GLU A 512 29.29 -4.38 14.23
CA GLU A 512 30.37 -5.38 14.34
C GLU A 512 30.07 -6.64 13.49
N VAL A 513 31.09 -7.18 12.83
CA VAL A 513 30.98 -8.43 12.08
C VAL A 513 30.71 -9.60 13.04
N THR A 514 29.64 -10.35 12.82
CA THR A 514 29.25 -11.47 13.69
C THR A 514 29.60 -12.84 13.11
N GLY A 515 29.61 -13.86 13.95
CA GLY A 515 29.76 -15.26 13.51
C GLY A 515 31.15 -15.63 13.00
N LEU A 516 32.18 -14.82 13.30
CA LEU A 516 33.55 -15.12 12.95
C LEU A 516 33.99 -16.45 13.60
N LYS A 517 34.55 -17.35 12.79
CA LYS A 517 35.07 -18.65 13.21
C LYS A 517 36.10 -19.20 12.24
N ILE A 518 36.95 -20.12 12.71
CA ILE A 518 37.83 -20.92 11.86
C ILE A 518 37.06 -22.17 11.42
N THR A 519 36.92 -22.38 10.11
CA THR A 519 36.16 -23.51 9.52
C THR A 519 37.02 -24.64 9.02
N SER A 520 38.30 -24.39 8.76
CA SER A 520 39.24 -25.43 8.31
C SER A 520 40.67 -25.09 8.73
N ALA A 521 41.40 -26.09 9.20
CA ALA A 521 42.84 -26.03 9.40
C ALA A 521 43.55 -27.14 8.66
N TYR A 522 44.54 -26.74 7.88
CA TYR A 522 45.46 -27.60 7.18
C TYR A 522 46.91 -27.33 7.65
N THR A 523 47.87 -28.13 7.17
CA THR A 523 49.29 -28.04 7.54
C THR A 523 49.83 -26.61 7.55
N SER A 524 49.43 -25.80 6.56
CA SER A 524 49.99 -24.47 6.32
C SER A 524 48.92 -23.41 6.04
N SER A 525 47.68 -23.65 6.45
CA SER A 525 46.61 -22.68 6.23
C SER A 525 45.45 -22.78 7.23
N LEU A 526 44.84 -21.64 7.50
CA LEU A 526 43.60 -21.50 8.26
C LEU A 526 42.55 -20.77 7.43
N THR A 527 41.33 -21.30 7.39
CA THR A 527 40.20 -20.65 6.71
C THR A 527 39.23 -20.07 7.74
N LEU A 528 39.02 -18.77 7.65
CA LEU A 528 38.05 -17.99 8.42
C LEU A 528 36.71 -17.95 7.69
N LYS A 529 35.63 -17.87 8.45
CA LYS A 529 34.28 -17.58 7.97
C LYS A 529 33.55 -16.66 8.95
N TRP A 530 32.75 -15.73 8.44
CA TRP A 530 31.89 -14.85 9.24
C TRP A 530 30.49 -14.72 8.60
N ASN A 531 29.58 -14.01 9.26
CA ASN A 531 28.26 -13.68 8.70
C ASN A 531 28.37 -12.46 7.76
N LYS A 532 27.69 -12.51 6.62
CA LYS A 532 27.64 -11.38 5.68
C LYS A 532 26.88 -10.21 6.30
N GLN A 533 27.36 -9.00 6.05
CA GLN A 533 26.69 -7.75 6.41
C GLN A 533 26.17 -7.05 5.15
N GLU A 534 25.02 -6.40 5.28
CA GLU A 534 24.51 -5.47 4.28
C GLU A 534 25.11 -4.07 4.50
N ASN A 535 25.02 -3.20 3.48
CA ASN A 535 25.54 -1.83 3.51
C ASN A 535 27.05 -1.68 3.75
N VAL A 536 27.83 -2.72 3.48
CA VAL A 536 29.30 -2.66 3.53
C VAL A 536 29.89 -2.67 2.12
N ASP A 537 31.08 -2.09 1.97
CA ASP A 537 31.90 -2.20 0.76
C ASP A 537 32.80 -3.45 0.81
N GLY A 538 33.07 -3.96 2.00
CA GLY A 538 33.82 -5.19 2.18
C GLY A 538 34.36 -5.36 3.60
N TYR A 539 35.42 -6.15 3.74
CA TYR A 539 35.96 -6.56 5.04
C TYR A 539 37.47 -6.36 5.12
N ILE A 540 37.96 -6.06 6.32
CA ILE A 540 39.38 -6.07 6.65
C ILE A 540 39.63 -7.23 7.60
N VAL A 541 40.55 -8.13 7.21
CA VAL A 541 40.97 -9.25 8.05
C VAL A 541 42.27 -8.88 8.73
N TYR A 542 42.33 -9.08 10.04
CA TYR A 542 43.51 -8.88 10.85
C TYR A 542 44.02 -10.19 11.42
N VAL A 543 45.34 -10.27 11.60
CA VAL A 543 46.01 -11.34 12.34
C VAL A 543 46.77 -10.73 13.52
N TRP A 544 46.70 -11.39 14.66
CA TRP A 544 47.41 -10.97 15.86
C TRP A 544 48.91 -11.26 15.67
N GLU A 545 49.75 -10.26 15.94
CA GLU A 545 51.20 -10.38 15.96
C GLU A 545 51.68 -10.39 17.42
N PRO A 546 52.00 -11.57 18.00
CA PRO A 546 52.37 -11.67 19.41
C PRO A 546 53.65 -10.92 19.76
N SER A 547 54.58 -10.76 18.80
CA SER A 547 55.89 -10.15 19.07
C SER A 547 55.82 -8.67 19.46
N ASN A 548 54.77 -7.96 19.02
CA ASN A 548 54.55 -6.56 19.32
C ASN A 548 53.16 -6.26 19.93
N ALA A 549 52.36 -7.29 20.20
CA ALA A 549 51.00 -7.20 20.74
C ALA A 549 50.08 -6.29 19.91
N THR A 550 50.12 -6.40 18.58
CA THR A 550 49.27 -5.61 17.68
C THR A 550 48.48 -6.46 16.69
N TRP A 551 47.32 -5.95 16.27
CA TRP A 551 46.58 -6.48 15.13
C TRP A 551 47.17 -5.93 13.82
N THR A 552 47.63 -6.81 12.95
CA THR A 552 48.19 -6.43 11.64
C THR A 552 47.21 -6.75 10.52
N ARG A 553 47.07 -5.84 9.56
CA ARG A 553 46.14 -6.02 8.44
C ARG A 553 46.66 -7.12 7.52
N LEU A 554 45.97 -8.26 7.53
CA LEU A 554 46.27 -9.40 6.68
C LEU A 554 45.70 -9.25 5.27
N ALA A 555 44.46 -8.76 5.15
CA ALA A 555 43.82 -8.58 3.86
C ALA A 555 42.75 -7.48 3.86
N LYS A 556 42.56 -6.86 2.70
CA LYS A 556 41.38 -6.03 2.36
C LYS A 556 40.57 -6.77 1.31
N ILE A 557 39.34 -7.10 1.63
CA ILE A 557 38.39 -7.77 0.75
C ILE A 557 37.43 -6.72 0.24
N SER A 558 37.43 -6.44 -1.07
CA SER A 558 36.59 -5.40 -1.70
C SER A 558 35.23 -5.90 -2.19
N SER A 559 34.82 -7.08 -1.73
CA SER A 559 33.53 -7.67 -2.06
C SER A 559 32.72 -7.87 -0.79
N LYS A 560 31.57 -7.21 -0.71
CA LYS A 560 30.58 -7.40 0.36
C LYS A 560 30.00 -8.81 0.45
N SER A 561 30.03 -9.56 -0.66
CA SER A 561 29.46 -10.91 -0.74
C SER A 561 30.42 -12.01 -0.28
N THR A 562 31.70 -11.69 -0.05
CA THR A 562 32.71 -12.61 0.44
C THR A 562 32.61 -12.74 1.96
N ASP A 563 32.40 -13.96 2.44
CA ASP A 563 32.25 -14.31 3.86
C ASP A 563 33.35 -15.25 4.37
N THR A 564 34.42 -15.44 3.59
CA THR A 564 35.50 -16.35 3.93
C THR A 564 36.87 -15.79 3.54
N TYR A 565 37.91 -16.23 4.24
CA TYR A 565 39.30 -15.91 3.90
C TYR A 565 40.24 -17.05 4.32
N THR A 566 41.15 -17.46 3.43
CA THR A 566 42.15 -18.48 3.74
C THR A 566 43.55 -17.86 3.86
N HIS A 567 44.09 -17.82 5.07
CA HIS A 567 45.48 -17.48 5.33
C HIS A 567 46.36 -18.69 5.02
N LYS A 568 47.32 -18.56 4.09
CA LYS A 568 48.21 -19.64 3.62
C LYS A 568 49.67 -19.34 3.96
N GLY A 569 50.52 -20.36 3.82
CA GLY A 569 51.97 -20.23 4.03
C GLY A 569 52.41 -20.25 5.49
N LEU A 570 51.53 -20.74 6.36
CA LEU A 570 51.75 -20.80 7.80
C LEU A 570 52.63 -22.00 8.19
N PRO A 571 53.44 -21.92 9.26
CA PRO A 571 54.10 -23.08 9.85
C PRO A 571 53.07 -24.06 10.42
N HIS A 572 53.40 -25.35 10.45
CA HIS A 572 52.53 -26.37 11.03
C HIS A 572 52.45 -26.25 12.55
N SER A 573 51.36 -26.75 13.14
CA SER A 573 51.14 -26.78 14.59
C SER A 573 51.34 -25.45 15.32
N THR A 574 51.06 -24.33 14.66
CA THR A 574 51.28 -22.98 15.16
C THR A 574 49.94 -22.28 15.37
N GLU A 575 49.80 -21.57 16.49
CA GLU A 575 48.59 -20.82 16.84
C GLU A 575 48.54 -19.47 16.11
N TYR A 576 47.34 -19.09 15.68
CA TYR A 576 47.06 -17.78 15.13
C TYR A 576 45.71 -17.28 15.64
N SER A 577 45.64 -15.99 15.94
CA SER A 577 44.40 -15.29 16.29
C SER A 577 44.00 -14.32 15.18
N TYR A 578 42.71 -14.23 14.91
CA TYR A 578 42.14 -13.42 13.84
C TYR A 578 40.97 -12.59 14.34
N THR A 579 40.82 -11.40 13.78
CA THR A 579 39.60 -10.60 13.86
C THR A 579 39.27 -10.01 12.49
N VAL A 580 38.02 -9.58 12.30
CA VAL A 580 37.51 -9.02 11.06
C VAL A 580 36.66 -7.81 11.39
N CYS A 581 36.83 -6.70 10.68
CA CYS A 581 35.84 -5.62 10.66
C CYS A 581 35.31 -5.43 9.24
N ALA A 582 34.12 -4.83 9.12
CA ALA A 582 33.64 -4.35 7.84
C ALA A 582 34.04 -2.90 7.62
N TYR A 583 34.03 -2.48 6.36
CA TYR A 583 34.21 -1.08 6.00
C TYR A 583 33.17 -0.65 4.97
N TYR A 584 32.79 0.62 4.99
CA TYR A 584 31.77 1.20 4.13
C TYR A 584 32.05 2.69 3.86
N LYS A 585 31.53 3.23 2.77
CA LYS A 585 31.70 4.63 2.37
C LYS A 585 30.47 5.45 2.73
N LYS A 586 30.65 6.51 3.53
CA LYS A 586 29.60 7.47 3.92
C LYS A 586 30.12 8.88 3.65
N ASN A 587 29.32 9.69 2.94
CA ASN A 587 29.69 11.07 2.55
C ASN A 587 31.09 11.19 1.94
N GLY A 588 31.48 10.26 1.06
CA GLY A 588 32.78 10.28 0.39
C GLY A 588 33.94 9.67 1.17
N THR A 589 33.78 9.39 2.47
CA THR A 589 34.86 8.92 3.38
C THR A 589 34.63 7.45 3.77
N TYR A 590 35.72 6.69 3.97
CA TYR A 590 35.64 5.32 4.45
C TYR A 590 35.54 5.26 5.97
N HIS A 591 34.57 4.49 6.45
CA HIS A 591 34.34 4.16 7.85
C HIS A 591 34.56 2.67 8.08
N TYR A 592 34.92 2.30 9.31
CA TYR A 592 35.18 0.93 9.72
C TYR A 592 34.30 0.61 10.92
N THR A 593 33.75 -0.60 10.95
CA THR A 593 33.03 -1.10 12.11
C THR A 593 34.00 -1.44 13.23
N GLU A 594 33.50 -1.63 14.45
CA GLU A 594 34.28 -2.36 15.45
C GLU A 594 34.67 -3.74 14.94
N THR A 595 35.81 -4.22 15.43
CA THR A 595 36.35 -5.54 15.09
C THR A 595 35.55 -6.62 15.77
N ALA A 596 35.27 -7.70 15.05
CA ALA A 596 34.67 -8.91 15.58
C ALA A 596 35.42 -9.42 16.83
N SER A 597 34.70 -10.06 17.75
CA SER A 597 35.32 -10.90 18.77
C SER A 597 36.35 -11.85 18.15
N ALA A 598 37.58 -11.82 18.65
CA ALA A 598 38.71 -12.54 18.07
C ALA A 598 38.55 -14.07 18.19
N VAL A 599 39.06 -14.79 17.20
CA VAL A 599 39.09 -16.26 17.20
C VAL A 599 40.51 -16.77 17.04
N SER A 600 40.87 -17.80 17.81
CA SER A 600 42.18 -18.46 17.74
C SER A 600 42.06 -19.89 17.25
N GLY A 601 43.08 -20.35 16.52
CA GLY A 601 43.19 -21.74 16.12
C GLY A 601 44.60 -22.11 15.67
N PHE A 602 44.83 -23.41 15.56
CA PHE A 602 46.14 -23.97 15.23
C PHE A 602 46.14 -24.50 13.80
N THR A 603 47.21 -24.27 13.06
CA THR A 603 47.46 -25.03 11.83
C THR A 603 47.57 -26.52 12.14
N GLY A 604 47.25 -27.34 11.14
CA GLY A 604 47.32 -28.80 11.25
C GLY A 604 48.74 -29.31 11.49
N PRO A 605 48.88 -30.58 11.90
CA PRO A 605 50.19 -31.20 12.14
C PRO A 605 50.99 -31.38 10.84
N ALA A 606 52.27 -31.69 10.98
CA ALA A 606 53.14 -31.98 9.85
C ALA A 606 52.63 -33.19 9.02
N VAL A 607 52.89 -33.15 7.71
CA VAL A 607 52.52 -34.24 6.79
C VAL A 607 53.31 -35.51 7.11
N PRO A 608 52.67 -36.68 7.30
CA PRO A 608 53.37 -37.95 7.43
C PRO A 608 54.38 -38.19 6.29
N SER A 609 55.65 -38.31 6.64
CA SER A 609 56.72 -38.62 5.70
C SER A 609 57.00 -40.13 5.65
N GLN A 610 57.71 -40.58 4.62
CA GLN A 610 58.19 -41.97 4.47
C GLN A 610 57.15 -43.09 4.67
N ILE A 611 56.01 -43.03 3.97
CA ILE A 611 55.07 -44.17 3.93
C ILE A 611 55.72 -45.36 3.20
N ALA A 612 55.63 -46.55 3.79
CA ALA A 612 56.20 -47.78 3.24
C ALA A 612 55.27 -48.99 3.44
N THR A 613 55.44 -50.03 2.62
CA THR A 613 54.79 -51.33 2.86
C THR A 613 55.49 -52.06 4.00
N ALA A 614 54.79 -52.33 5.10
CA ALA A 614 55.28 -53.15 6.21
C ALA A 614 55.19 -54.65 5.90
N SER A 615 54.05 -55.09 5.37
CA SER A 615 53.83 -56.49 4.95
C SER A 615 52.79 -56.57 3.84
N ARG A 616 52.77 -57.68 3.10
CA ARG A 616 51.80 -57.95 2.03
C ARG A 616 51.47 -59.43 1.94
N THR A 617 50.22 -59.72 1.63
CA THR A 617 49.72 -61.08 1.34
C THR A 617 48.99 -61.07 -0.01
N ALA A 618 48.38 -62.19 -0.40
CA ALA A 618 47.54 -62.23 -1.59
C ALA A 618 46.23 -61.43 -1.46
N ASN A 619 45.80 -61.08 -0.24
CA ASN A 619 44.54 -60.38 0.00
C ASN A 619 44.67 -59.15 0.92
N SER A 620 45.89 -58.79 1.31
CA SER A 620 46.12 -57.65 2.20
C SER A 620 47.44 -56.93 1.94
N VAL A 621 47.46 -55.66 2.30
CA VAL A 621 48.65 -54.81 2.35
C VAL A 621 48.63 -54.05 3.67
N THR A 622 49.72 -54.15 4.42
CA THR A 622 49.96 -53.34 5.61
C THR A 622 50.91 -52.21 5.27
N ILE A 623 50.48 -50.97 5.47
CA ILE A 623 51.36 -49.79 5.33
C ILE A 623 51.82 -49.30 6.70
N ARG A 624 52.96 -48.61 6.72
CA ARG A 624 53.51 -47.91 7.89
C ARG A 624 54.01 -46.52 7.51
N TRP A 625 54.05 -45.58 8.46
CA TRP A 625 54.49 -44.19 8.23
C TRP A 625 55.31 -43.64 9.42
N THR A 626 55.93 -42.47 9.26
CA THR A 626 56.67 -41.81 10.35
C THR A 626 55.74 -41.29 11.42
N GLN A 627 56.20 -41.31 12.68
CA GLN A 627 55.49 -40.66 13.78
C GLN A 627 55.47 -39.15 13.58
N ILE A 628 54.31 -38.53 13.80
CA ILE A 628 54.11 -37.09 13.90
C ILE A 628 53.80 -36.79 15.36
N SER A 629 54.73 -36.15 16.06
CA SER A 629 54.74 -36.04 17.54
C SER A 629 53.58 -35.21 18.08
N ASP A 630 53.16 -34.20 17.34
CA ASP A 630 52.10 -33.24 17.64
C ASP A 630 50.71 -33.65 17.12
N ALA A 631 50.60 -34.81 16.46
CA ALA A 631 49.35 -35.41 16.02
C ALA A 631 48.63 -36.13 17.16
N THR A 632 47.30 -36.05 17.22
CA THR A 632 46.47 -36.92 18.06
C THR A 632 46.13 -38.24 17.38
N GLY A 633 46.38 -38.35 16.07
CA GLY A 633 46.22 -39.59 15.32
C GLY A 633 46.40 -39.43 13.81
N TYR A 634 45.94 -40.42 13.05
CA TYR A 634 46.02 -40.45 11.60
C TYR A 634 44.69 -40.85 10.96
N THR A 635 44.42 -40.34 9.76
CA THR A 635 43.33 -40.83 8.91
C THR A 635 43.93 -41.51 7.69
N VAL A 636 43.49 -42.74 7.42
CA VAL A 636 43.96 -43.57 6.30
C VAL A 636 42.89 -43.65 5.23
N TYR A 637 43.34 -43.65 3.98
CA TYR A 637 42.51 -43.59 2.79
C TYR A 637 42.91 -44.67 1.80
N LYS A 638 41.95 -45.07 0.96
CA LYS A 638 42.17 -45.94 -0.19
C LYS A 638 41.55 -45.28 -1.41
N TYR A 639 42.29 -45.26 -2.51
CA TYR A 639 41.78 -44.73 -3.77
C TYR A 639 40.73 -45.67 -4.34
N ASN A 640 39.54 -45.12 -4.59
CA ASN A 640 38.46 -45.80 -5.27
C ASN A 640 38.51 -45.41 -6.75
N THR A 641 38.76 -46.40 -7.60
CA THR A 641 38.89 -46.20 -9.06
C THR A 641 37.57 -45.79 -9.72
N SER A 642 36.44 -46.15 -9.13
CA SER A 642 35.11 -45.82 -9.66
C SER A 642 34.77 -44.36 -9.40
N SER A 643 34.96 -43.87 -8.16
CA SER A 643 34.70 -42.47 -7.80
C SER A 643 35.86 -41.52 -8.15
N LYS A 644 36.99 -42.06 -8.62
CA LYS A 644 38.24 -41.32 -8.89
C LYS A 644 38.70 -40.47 -7.71
N SER A 645 38.45 -40.94 -6.48
CA SER A 645 38.72 -40.19 -5.25
C SER A 645 39.32 -41.10 -4.17
N PHE A 646 39.99 -40.49 -3.19
CA PHE A 646 40.44 -41.19 -2.00
C PHE A 646 39.33 -41.21 -0.96
N GLU A 647 38.89 -42.41 -0.61
CA GLU A 647 37.85 -42.63 0.40
C GLU A 647 38.50 -42.95 1.74
N GLN A 648 37.97 -42.36 2.81
CA GLN A 648 38.44 -42.64 4.16
C GLN A 648 38.12 -44.09 4.52
N VAL A 649 39.13 -44.81 5.00
CA VAL A 649 38.99 -46.21 5.40
C VAL A 649 38.98 -46.35 6.92
N ALA A 650 39.83 -45.59 7.62
CA ALA A 650 39.83 -45.58 9.08
C ALA A 650 40.41 -44.27 9.64
N ARG A 651 39.99 -43.94 10.85
CA ARG A 651 40.63 -42.95 11.72
C ARG A 651 41.27 -43.70 12.89
N ILE A 652 42.53 -43.42 13.13
CA ILE A 652 43.39 -44.13 14.08
C ILE A 652 43.81 -43.11 15.14
N SER A 653 43.44 -43.34 16.39
CA SER A 653 43.84 -42.47 17.51
C SER A 653 45.22 -42.84 18.05
N GLY A 654 45.97 -41.87 18.56
CA GLY A 654 47.32 -42.02 19.11
C GLY A 654 48.42 -41.80 18.08
N SER A 655 49.37 -40.90 18.39
CA SER A 655 50.52 -40.60 17.52
C SER A 655 51.45 -41.78 17.29
N SER A 656 51.50 -42.74 18.23
CA SER A 656 52.30 -43.97 18.16
C SER A 656 51.72 -45.05 17.24
N ASN A 657 50.44 -44.96 16.87
CA ASN A 657 49.76 -45.93 16.02
C ASN A 657 50.01 -45.63 14.53
N ARG A 658 51.09 -46.23 14.01
CA ARG A 658 51.69 -45.84 12.71
C ARG A 658 51.53 -46.88 11.61
N THR A 659 50.57 -47.79 11.73
CA THR A 659 50.36 -48.88 10.77
C THR A 659 48.89 -49.11 10.51
N TYR A 660 48.56 -49.53 9.28
CA TYR A 660 47.21 -49.97 8.94
C TYR A 660 47.22 -51.11 7.92
N THR A 661 46.39 -52.12 8.16
CA THR A 661 46.24 -53.30 7.30
C THR A 661 44.96 -53.21 6.47
N PHE A 662 45.10 -53.03 5.16
CA PHE A 662 44.00 -53.14 4.22
C PHE A 662 43.78 -54.61 3.87
N THR A 663 42.59 -55.14 4.15
CA THR A 663 42.19 -56.54 3.84
C THR A 663 41.19 -56.59 2.67
N GLY A 664 40.81 -57.80 2.24
CA GLY A 664 39.84 -57.99 1.15
C GLY A 664 40.33 -57.54 -0.22
N LEU A 665 41.64 -57.38 -0.40
CA LEU A 665 42.24 -56.94 -1.65
C LEU A 665 42.33 -58.09 -2.66
N LYS A 666 42.31 -57.76 -3.95
CA LYS A 666 42.51 -58.74 -5.03
C LYS A 666 43.99 -59.08 -5.13
N ALA A 667 44.30 -60.34 -5.41
CA ALA A 667 45.67 -60.82 -5.56
C ALA A 667 46.36 -60.22 -6.80
N GLY A 668 47.68 -60.04 -6.72
CA GLY A 668 48.52 -59.48 -7.78
C GLY A 668 48.07 -58.12 -8.31
N THR A 669 47.43 -57.30 -7.47
CA THR A 669 46.82 -56.04 -7.86
C THR A 669 47.50 -54.87 -7.15
N GLU A 670 47.75 -53.78 -7.86
CA GLU A 670 48.23 -52.52 -7.30
C GLU A 670 47.08 -51.70 -6.71
N TYR A 671 47.33 -51.06 -5.58
CA TYR A 671 46.41 -50.16 -4.89
C TYR A 671 47.14 -48.86 -4.51
N LYS A 672 46.39 -47.76 -4.51
CA LYS A 672 46.83 -46.46 -3.98
C LYS A 672 46.16 -46.22 -2.62
N PHE A 673 46.97 -45.83 -1.65
CA PHE A 673 46.60 -45.51 -0.27
C PHE A 673 47.00 -44.06 0.05
N GLY A 674 46.37 -43.47 1.05
CA GLY A 674 46.71 -42.14 1.53
C GLY A 674 46.73 -42.10 3.05
N VAL A 675 47.60 -41.29 3.63
CA VAL A 675 47.65 -41.07 5.08
C VAL A 675 47.77 -39.58 5.34
N ARG A 676 47.01 -39.05 6.29
CA ARG A 676 47.23 -37.71 6.86
C ARG A 676 47.21 -37.79 8.37
N ALA A 677 47.98 -36.93 9.04
CA ALA A 677 47.90 -36.74 10.47
C ALA A 677 46.71 -35.81 10.81
N TYR A 678 46.19 -35.93 12.02
CA TYR A 678 45.26 -34.97 12.58
C TYR A 678 45.62 -34.65 14.03
N THR A 679 45.25 -33.46 14.47
CA THR A 679 45.41 -33.00 15.85
C THR A 679 44.07 -32.47 16.35
N GLU A 680 43.65 -32.91 17.52
CA GLU A 680 42.48 -32.41 18.24
C GLU A 680 42.95 -31.63 19.47
N ARG A 681 42.70 -30.31 19.49
CA ARG A 681 43.04 -29.40 20.60
C ARG A 681 41.91 -28.40 20.79
N ASN A 682 41.49 -28.16 22.03
CA ASN A 682 40.45 -27.18 22.38
C ASN A 682 39.17 -27.28 21.53
N GLY A 683 38.69 -28.52 21.28
CA GLY A 683 37.50 -28.77 20.45
C GLY A 683 37.69 -28.57 18.94
N PHE A 684 38.91 -28.27 18.50
CA PHE A 684 39.25 -28.02 17.09
C PHE A 684 40.07 -29.16 16.49
N THR A 685 39.77 -29.56 15.25
CA THR A 685 40.52 -30.59 14.51
C THR A 685 41.31 -29.98 13.35
N GLY A 686 42.63 -29.98 13.46
CA GLY A 686 43.56 -29.64 12.38
C GLY A 686 44.03 -30.89 11.63
N PHE A 687 44.21 -30.78 10.32
CA PHE A 687 44.68 -31.89 9.49
C PHE A 687 45.99 -31.55 8.80
N SER A 688 46.89 -32.52 8.64
CA SER A 688 47.93 -32.39 7.64
C SER A 688 47.34 -32.57 6.23
N ASP A 689 48.11 -32.20 5.22
CA ASP A 689 47.86 -32.66 3.86
C ASP A 689 48.00 -34.18 3.79
N ARG A 690 47.30 -34.78 2.82
CA ARG A 690 47.34 -36.24 2.60
C ARG A 690 48.58 -36.60 1.79
N LYS A 691 49.33 -37.58 2.28
CA LYS A 691 50.42 -38.20 1.54
C LYS A 691 49.95 -39.50 0.90
N ASP A 692 50.07 -39.56 -0.43
CA ASP A 692 49.66 -40.72 -1.23
C ASP A 692 50.81 -41.73 -1.39
N PHE A 693 50.48 -43.02 -1.44
CA PHE A 693 51.43 -44.13 -1.51
C PHE A 693 50.83 -45.34 -2.27
N SER A 694 51.59 -45.97 -3.17
CA SER A 694 51.17 -47.16 -3.90
C SER A 694 51.85 -48.43 -3.40
N SER A 695 51.12 -49.55 -3.37
CA SER A 695 51.67 -50.87 -3.09
C SER A 695 50.83 -51.96 -3.77
N CYS A 696 51.37 -53.18 -3.90
CA CYS A 696 50.67 -54.31 -4.49
C CYS A 696 50.50 -55.48 -3.52
N THR A 697 49.47 -56.29 -3.75
CA THR A 697 49.31 -57.63 -3.14
C THR A 697 50.22 -58.65 -3.81
N LEU A 698 50.43 -59.80 -3.14
CA LEU A 698 51.15 -60.94 -3.71
C LEU A 698 50.29 -61.73 -4.71
N PRO A 699 50.90 -62.53 -5.59
CA PRO A 699 50.16 -63.49 -6.41
C PRO A 699 49.37 -64.51 -5.57
N ALA A 700 48.23 -64.97 -6.09
CA ALA A 700 47.41 -65.97 -5.42
C ALA A 700 48.10 -67.34 -5.31
N THR A 701 47.74 -68.09 -4.27
CA THR A 701 48.20 -69.45 -4.02
C THR A 701 47.38 -70.48 -4.81
N PHE A 702 48.04 -71.51 -5.35
CA PHE A 702 47.36 -72.63 -6.00
C PHE A 702 46.91 -73.66 -4.95
N THR A 703 45.67 -73.55 -4.48
CA THR A 703 45.12 -74.44 -3.44
C THR A 703 44.51 -75.73 -4.01
N SER A 704 43.75 -75.65 -5.10
CA SER A 704 43.04 -76.78 -5.71
C SER A 704 43.31 -76.99 -7.21
N SER A 705 43.99 -76.04 -7.85
CA SER A 705 44.23 -76.07 -9.29
C SER A 705 45.51 -76.80 -9.70
N PHE A 706 46.45 -77.01 -8.78
CA PHE A 706 47.71 -77.68 -9.09
C PHE A 706 47.54 -79.20 -9.13
N LYS A 707 47.72 -79.77 -10.32
CA LYS A 707 47.47 -81.19 -10.61
C LYS A 707 48.68 -81.83 -11.27
N TYR A 708 48.81 -83.15 -11.13
CA TYR A 708 49.76 -83.94 -11.91
C TYR A 708 49.11 -85.15 -12.57
N THR A 709 49.52 -85.47 -13.81
CA THR A 709 49.14 -86.73 -14.47
C THR A 709 50.38 -87.60 -14.71
N PRO A 710 50.38 -88.89 -14.33
CA PRO A 710 51.48 -89.81 -14.66
C PRO A 710 51.59 -90.05 -16.18
N LEU A 711 52.81 -90.01 -16.72
CA LEU A 711 53.13 -90.28 -18.13
C LEU A 711 54.44 -91.08 -18.21
N GLY A 712 54.37 -92.38 -17.92
CA GLY A 712 55.56 -93.24 -17.85
C GLY A 712 56.56 -92.75 -16.80
N SER A 713 57.79 -92.42 -17.22
CA SER A 713 58.85 -91.92 -16.34
C SER A 713 58.74 -90.43 -15.97
N GLN A 714 57.76 -89.71 -16.52
CA GLN A 714 57.51 -88.30 -16.23
C GLN A 714 56.12 -88.05 -15.62
N ARG A 715 55.95 -86.86 -15.07
CA ARG A 715 54.68 -86.30 -14.63
C ARG A 715 54.40 -85.02 -15.42
N PHE A 716 53.17 -84.87 -15.88
CA PHE A 716 52.66 -83.63 -16.44
C PHE A 716 52.05 -82.81 -15.32
N LEU A 717 52.69 -81.70 -14.94
CA LEU A 717 52.18 -80.75 -13.95
C LEU A 717 51.36 -79.66 -14.64
N GLN A 718 50.21 -79.30 -14.08
CA GLN A 718 49.38 -78.21 -14.58
C GLN A 718 48.69 -77.43 -13.45
N TRP A 719 48.43 -76.14 -13.66
CA TRP A 719 47.75 -75.25 -12.71
C TRP A 719 46.88 -74.22 -13.44
N SER A 720 46.03 -73.49 -12.70
CA SER A 720 45.25 -72.38 -13.30
C SER A 720 46.17 -71.23 -13.69
N LYS A 721 45.93 -70.64 -14.86
CA LYS A 721 46.66 -69.44 -15.28
C LYS A 721 46.28 -68.25 -14.39
N LEU A 722 47.29 -67.49 -13.94
CA LEU A 722 47.11 -66.18 -13.29
C LEU A 722 47.51 -65.09 -14.29
N SER A 723 46.55 -64.25 -14.69
CA SER A 723 46.76 -63.21 -15.72
C SER A 723 47.76 -62.13 -15.31
N TYR A 724 47.85 -61.83 -14.01
CA TYR A 724 48.76 -60.83 -13.43
C TYR A 724 50.14 -61.39 -13.06
N ALA A 725 50.37 -62.70 -13.17
CA ALA A 725 51.69 -63.25 -12.89
C ALA A 725 52.65 -62.93 -14.04
N ASP A 726 53.94 -62.75 -13.73
CA ASP A 726 55.01 -62.69 -14.73
C ASP A 726 55.56 -64.08 -15.04
N GLY A 727 55.33 -65.03 -14.13
CA GLY A 727 55.73 -66.41 -14.35
C GLY A 727 55.51 -67.29 -13.13
N TYR A 728 56.05 -68.51 -13.21
CA TYR A 728 55.88 -69.54 -12.20
C TYR A 728 57.23 -70.19 -11.87
N ILE A 729 57.40 -70.62 -10.62
CA ILE A 729 58.54 -71.43 -10.20
C ILE A 729 58.03 -72.77 -9.72
N VAL A 730 58.59 -73.84 -10.28
CA VAL A 730 58.32 -75.21 -9.91
C VAL A 730 59.46 -75.70 -9.03
N TYR A 731 59.12 -76.23 -7.85
CA TYR A 731 60.04 -76.78 -6.87
C TYR A 731 59.83 -78.28 -6.72
N LYS A 732 60.93 -79.00 -6.45
CA LYS A 732 60.94 -80.33 -5.84
C LYS A 732 61.07 -80.13 -4.34
N TYR A 733 60.15 -80.70 -3.57
CA TYR A 733 60.10 -80.66 -2.12
C TYR A 733 60.54 -82.02 -1.57
N ASP A 734 61.53 -82.01 -0.69
CA ASP A 734 61.95 -83.13 0.14
C ASP A 734 61.21 -83.08 1.47
N GLN A 735 60.38 -84.09 1.75
CA GLN A 735 59.56 -84.13 2.95
C GLN A 735 60.37 -84.40 4.22
N LYS A 736 61.47 -85.16 4.13
CA LYS A 736 62.30 -85.50 5.28
C LYS A 736 63.20 -84.33 5.68
N ALA A 737 63.79 -83.66 4.67
CA ALA A 737 64.69 -82.53 4.89
C ALA A 737 63.96 -81.17 4.99
N ASN A 738 62.63 -81.14 4.80
CA ASN A 738 61.82 -79.91 4.71
C ASN A 738 62.43 -78.86 3.75
N LYS A 739 62.92 -79.31 2.58
CA LYS A 739 63.73 -78.48 1.67
C LYS A 739 63.12 -78.40 0.28
N TYR A 740 63.10 -77.18 -0.28
CA TYR A 740 62.68 -76.91 -1.65
C TYR A 740 63.88 -76.70 -2.57
N THR A 741 63.93 -77.44 -3.68
CA THR A 741 64.94 -77.26 -4.73
C THR A 741 64.25 -76.82 -6.02
N ARG A 742 64.70 -75.71 -6.60
CA ARG A 742 64.11 -75.17 -7.85
C ARG A 742 64.36 -76.13 -9.00
N VAL A 743 63.29 -76.55 -9.66
CA VAL A 743 63.31 -77.48 -10.81
C VAL A 743 63.19 -76.71 -12.10
N LYS A 744 62.28 -75.73 -12.15
CA LYS A 744 62.02 -74.96 -13.36
C LYS A 744 61.53 -73.55 -13.03
N LYS A 745 62.03 -72.55 -13.75
CA LYS A 745 61.47 -71.20 -13.78
C LYS A 745 60.80 -71.00 -15.13
N ILE A 746 59.52 -70.63 -15.11
CA ILE A 746 58.74 -70.27 -16.28
C ILE A 746 58.63 -68.75 -16.26
N THR A 747 59.12 -68.09 -17.30
CA THR A 747 59.21 -66.62 -17.42
C THR A 747 58.05 -65.99 -18.17
N SER A 748 56.94 -66.72 -18.28
CA SER A 748 55.71 -66.24 -18.91
C SER A 748 54.50 -66.81 -18.20
N ASN A 749 53.44 -66.03 -18.06
CA ASN A 749 52.15 -66.51 -17.61
C ASN A 749 51.36 -67.29 -18.67
N LYS A 750 51.80 -67.27 -19.95
CA LYS A 750 51.13 -68.00 -21.04
C LYS A 750 51.25 -69.52 -20.87
N THR A 751 52.27 -70.00 -20.16
CA THR A 751 52.51 -71.42 -19.89
C THR A 751 52.13 -71.76 -18.45
N ASN A 752 51.10 -72.58 -18.28
CA ASN A 752 50.58 -73.03 -16.97
C ASN A 752 50.80 -74.53 -16.73
N PHE A 753 51.75 -75.14 -17.44
CA PHE A 753 52.09 -76.55 -17.31
C PHE A 753 53.59 -76.80 -17.52
N CYS A 754 54.07 -77.94 -17.04
CA CYS A 754 55.40 -78.44 -17.40
C CYS A 754 55.53 -79.95 -17.19
N PHE A 755 56.48 -80.56 -17.91
CA PHE A 755 56.90 -81.94 -17.68
C PHE A 755 58.05 -81.99 -16.68
N VAL A 756 57.97 -82.92 -15.74
CA VAL A 756 58.99 -83.15 -14.71
C VAL A 756 59.21 -84.66 -14.50
N PRO A 757 60.37 -85.12 -14.03
CA PRO A 757 60.60 -86.54 -13.73
C PRO A 757 59.65 -87.10 -12.67
N ASN A 758 59.39 -88.41 -12.71
CA ASN A 758 58.75 -89.09 -11.59
C ASN A 758 59.66 -89.03 -10.35
N LEU A 759 59.07 -88.85 -9.17
CA LEU A 759 59.80 -88.72 -7.91
C LEU A 759 59.68 -90.01 -7.08
N ARG A 760 60.74 -90.33 -6.35
CA ARG A 760 60.73 -91.39 -5.33
C ARG A 760 59.82 -90.99 -4.16
N ARG A 761 59.40 -91.99 -3.35
CA ARG A 761 58.65 -91.76 -2.10
C ARG A 761 59.43 -90.78 -1.21
N GLY A 762 58.73 -89.88 -0.53
CA GLY A 762 59.35 -88.81 0.29
C GLY A 762 59.56 -87.49 -0.46
N TYR A 763 59.32 -87.43 -1.78
CA TYR A 763 59.45 -86.20 -2.56
C TYR A 763 58.14 -85.81 -3.27
N GLY A 764 57.90 -84.51 -3.42
CA GLY A 764 56.74 -83.99 -4.17
C GLY A 764 57.06 -82.71 -4.92
N TYR A 765 56.25 -82.35 -5.93
CA TYR A 765 56.40 -81.05 -6.59
C TYR A 765 55.55 -79.98 -5.91
N ARG A 766 55.95 -78.72 -6.06
CA ARG A 766 55.20 -77.51 -5.70
C ARG A 766 55.34 -76.45 -6.77
N VAL A 767 54.37 -75.54 -6.85
CA VAL A 767 54.43 -74.40 -7.75
C VAL A 767 54.05 -73.13 -7.01
N LEU A 768 54.69 -72.01 -7.35
CA LEU A 768 54.25 -70.68 -6.94
C LEU A 768 54.36 -69.71 -8.10
N ALA A 769 53.51 -68.69 -8.10
CA ALA A 769 53.57 -67.61 -9.05
C ALA A 769 54.47 -66.49 -8.54
N TYR A 770 55.07 -65.74 -9.46
CA TYR A 770 55.75 -64.50 -9.14
C TYR A 770 55.27 -63.37 -10.05
N MET A 771 55.36 -62.14 -9.55
CA MET A 771 55.10 -60.92 -10.29
C MET A 771 56.23 -59.92 -10.05
N LYS A 772 56.36 -58.92 -10.92
CA LYS A 772 57.27 -57.79 -10.79
C LYS A 772 56.45 -56.55 -10.42
N TYR A 773 56.93 -55.81 -9.43
CA TYR A 773 56.37 -54.52 -9.05
C TYR A 773 57.51 -53.58 -8.67
N ASN A 774 57.57 -52.39 -9.28
CA ASN A 774 58.64 -51.41 -9.10
C ASN A 774 60.06 -52.03 -9.17
N GLY A 775 60.31 -52.84 -10.20
CA GLY A 775 61.60 -53.49 -10.44
C GLY A 775 61.92 -54.69 -9.53
N LYS A 776 61.14 -54.95 -8.47
CA LYS A 776 61.34 -56.08 -7.54
C LYS A 776 60.44 -57.26 -7.88
N ILE A 777 60.94 -58.48 -7.66
CA ILE A 777 60.16 -59.72 -7.82
C ILE A 777 59.48 -60.07 -6.51
N TYR A 778 58.18 -60.28 -6.56
CA TYR A 778 57.34 -60.73 -5.45
C TYR A 778 56.80 -62.13 -5.71
N TYR A 779 56.97 -63.01 -4.73
CA TYR A 779 56.55 -64.41 -4.80
C TYR A 779 55.24 -64.60 -4.04
N GLY A 780 54.28 -65.29 -4.65
CA GLY A 780 53.10 -65.79 -3.94
C GLY A 780 53.47 -66.96 -3.02
N ALA A 781 52.53 -67.39 -2.18
CA ALA A 781 52.78 -68.54 -1.32
C ALA A 781 52.91 -69.84 -2.15
N ILE A 782 53.73 -70.76 -1.65
CA ILE A 782 53.94 -72.06 -2.27
C ILE A 782 52.65 -72.89 -2.28
N SER A 783 52.35 -73.57 -3.39
CA SER A 783 51.14 -74.39 -3.50
C SER A 783 51.08 -75.50 -2.43
N LYS A 784 49.91 -76.12 -2.26
CA LYS A 784 49.83 -77.46 -1.65
C LYS A 784 50.39 -78.52 -2.62
N ALA A 785 50.46 -79.78 -2.18
CA ALA A 785 50.86 -80.89 -3.04
C ALA A 785 49.92 -81.02 -4.26
N PRO A 786 50.43 -81.39 -5.45
CA PRO A 786 49.60 -81.52 -6.62
C PRO A 786 48.65 -82.70 -6.45
N ILE A 787 47.39 -82.50 -6.83
CA ILE A 787 46.38 -83.56 -6.81
C ILE A 787 46.63 -84.48 -8.03
N LYS A 788 46.63 -85.81 -7.81
CA LYS A 788 46.75 -86.78 -8.90
C LYS A 788 45.53 -86.69 -9.80
N ASN A 789 45.75 -86.46 -11.08
CA ASN A 789 44.73 -86.54 -12.12
C ASN A 789 44.79 -87.92 -12.79
N THR A 790 43.65 -88.59 -12.92
CA THR A 790 43.54 -90.00 -13.38
C THR A 790 43.50 -90.15 -14.89
N SER A 791 43.29 -89.06 -15.62
CA SER A 791 43.37 -89.06 -17.08
C SER A 791 43.90 -87.74 -17.62
N LEU A 792 44.82 -87.82 -18.58
CA LEU A 792 45.19 -86.68 -19.41
C LEU A 792 44.48 -86.85 -20.75
N THR A 793 43.84 -85.80 -21.22
CA THR A 793 43.17 -85.83 -22.52
C THR A 793 43.73 -84.74 -23.42
N GLY A 794 43.56 -84.93 -24.71
CA GLY A 794 43.97 -83.99 -25.73
C GLY A 794 42.90 -83.85 -26.78
N THR A 795 42.90 -82.72 -27.47
CA THR A 795 42.07 -82.50 -28.65
C THR A 795 42.97 -82.23 -29.84
N ILE A 796 42.71 -82.91 -30.96
CA ILE A 796 43.45 -82.71 -32.21
C ILE A 796 43.20 -81.29 -32.72
N THR A 797 44.28 -80.56 -33.00
CA THR A 797 44.23 -79.15 -33.39
C THR A 797 44.32 -78.93 -34.89
N ASP A 798 44.90 -79.86 -35.64
CA ASP A 798 45.05 -79.73 -37.10
C ASP A 798 43.89 -80.38 -37.86
N SER A 799 43.70 -80.01 -39.14
CA SER A 799 42.62 -80.50 -40.00
C SER A 799 42.59 -82.03 -40.09
N SER A 800 43.76 -82.65 -40.25
CA SER A 800 43.95 -84.10 -40.23
C SER A 800 45.31 -84.48 -39.63
N VAL A 801 45.32 -85.50 -38.76
CA VAL A 801 46.54 -85.91 -38.04
C VAL A 801 46.65 -87.43 -37.99
N ASN A 802 47.78 -87.95 -38.45
CA ASN A 802 48.05 -89.39 -38.45
C ASN A 802 48.47 -89.88 -37.05
N LEU A 803 47.65 -90.76 -36.48
CA LEU A 803 47.99 -91.64 -35.35
C LEU A 803 48.91 -92.75 -35.87
N ARG A 804 50.15 -92.80 -35.39
CA ARG A 804 51.18 -93.72 -35.89
C ARG A 804 51.51 -94.84 -34.89
N ALA A 805 51.89 -96.02 -35.38
CA ALA A 805 52.13 -97.18 -34.51
C ALA A 805 53.28 -96.99 -33.52
N LYS A 806 54.34 -96.29 -33.94
CA LYS A 806 55.51 -95.87 -33.17
C LYS A 806 55.72 -94.35 -33.31
N ALA A 807 56.51 -93.76 -32.42
CA ALA A 807 56.85 -92.34 -32.50
C ALA A 807 57.82 -92.06 -33.66
N GLY A 808 57.38 -91.24 -34.62
CA GLY A 808 58.18 -90.85 -35.78
C GLY A 808 57.33 -90.78 -37.04
N THR A 809 57.71 -89.91 -37.99
CA THR A 809 56.94 -89.67 -39.22
C THR A 809 56.95 -90.86 -40.18
N ASN A 810 57.94 -91.75 -40.08
CA ASN A 810 58.10 -92.90 -40.97
C ASN A 810 57.37 -94.15 -40.45
N SER A 811 56.77 -94.09 -39.25
CA SER A 811 56.00 -95.22 -38.71
C SER A 811 54.68 -95.39 -39.44
N ARG A 812 54.27 -96.67 -39.60
CA ARG A 812 52.95 -97.08 -40.11
C ARG A 812 51.83 -96.27 -39.46
N VAL A 813 50.92 -95.77 -40.29
CA VAL A 813 49.71 -95.07 -39.86
C VAL A 813 48.71 -96.11 -39.33
N VAL A 814 48.29 -95.94 -38.09
CA VAL A 814 47.24 -96.74 -37.44
C VAL A 814 45.87 -96.18 -37.79
N ARG A 815 45.75 -94.83 -37.82
CA ARG A 815 44.53 -94.12 -38.19
C ARG A 815 44.82 -92.64 -38.49
N THR A 816 43.95 -91.97 -39.25
CA THR A 816 43.94 -90.51 -39.38
C THR A 816 42.79 -89.92 -38.56
N LEU A 817 43.07 -88.90 -37.74
CA LEU A 817 42.12 -88.23 -36.85
C LEU A 817 41.83 -86.81 -37.36
N ALA A 818 40.56 -86.43 -37.40
CA ALA A 818 40.15 -85.06 -37.76
C ALA A 818 40.33 -84.08 -36.60
N ARG A 819 40.40 -82.77 -36.92
CA ARG A 819 40.34 -81.69 -35.94
C ARG A 819 39.19 -81.90 -34.94
N GLY A 820 39.44 -81.63 -33.67
CA GLY A 820 38.42 -81.80 -32.62
C GLY A 820 38.34 -83.21 -32.04
N SER A 821 38.99 -84.21 -32.66
CA SER A 821 39.04 -85.57 -32.11
C SER A 821 39.64 -85.56 -30.71
N LYS A 822 38.92 -86.17 -29.75
CA LYS A 822 39.38 -86.31 -28.36
C LYS A 822 40.20 -87.58 -28.20
N VAL A 823 41.37 -87.45 -27.60
CA VAL A 823 42.29 -88.58 -27.36
C VAL A 823 42.68 -88.64 -25.89
N LYS A 824 42.82 -89.85 -25.34
CA LYS A 824 43.39 -90.05 -24.00
C LYS A 824 44.90 -90.18 -24.15
N ILE A 825 45.65 -89.35 -23.44
CA ILE A 825 47.11 -89.38 -23.44
C ILE A 825 47.58 -90.27 -22.29
N SER A 826 48.36 -91.30 -22.61
CA SER A 826 48.83 -92.32 -21.65
C SER A 826 50.35 -92.36 -21.50
N GLY A 827 51.08 -91.68 -22.37
CA GLY A 827 52.53 -91.58 -22.31
C GLY A 827 53.07 -90.66 -23.38
N TYR A 828 54.38 -90.65 -23.54
CA TYR A 828 55.05 -89.94 -24.61
C TYR A 828 56.34 -90.67 -25.02
N ALA A 829 56.84 -90.35 -26.20
CA ALA A 829 58.17 -90.74 -26.67
C ALA A 829 58.80 -89.56 -27.44
N LYS A 830 60.13 -89.54 -27.50
CA LYS A 830 60.87 -88.61 -28.36
C LYS A 830 61.27 -89.32 -29.65
N SER A 831 61.14 -88.63 -30.77
CA SER A 831 61.60 -89.12 -32.08
C SER A 831 62.05 -87.90 -32.88
N GLY A 832 63.35 -87.86 -33.19
CA GLY A 832 64.03 -86.64 -33.64
C GLY A 832 63.84 -85.49 -32.64
N ARG A 833 63.59 -84.28 -33.14
CA ARG A 833 63.36 -83.07 -32.32
C ARG A 833 61.97 -82.97 -31.68
N TYR A 834 61.05 -83.90 -31.96
CA TYR A 834 59.65 -83.77 -31.57
C TYR A 834 59.25 -84.71 -30.43
N ILE A 835 58.35 -84.23 -29.58
CA ILE A 835 57.64 -85.07 -28.60
C ILE A 835 56.41 -85.65 -29.29
N TRP A 836 56.20 -86.94 -29.11
CA TRP A 836 55.02 -87.67 -29.58
C TRP A 836 54.25 -88.20 -28.37
N TYR A 837 52.98 -87.82 -28.23
CA TYR A 837 52.10 -88.37 -27.21
C TYR A 837 51.64 -89.77 -27.61
N LYS A 838 51.80 -90.74 -26.71
CA LYS A 838 51.11 -92.02 -26.81
C LYS A 838 49.66 -91.77 -26.45
N VAL A 839 48.78 -91.94 -27.43
CA VAL A 839 47.36 -91.65 -27.29
C VAL A 839 46.50 -92.85 -27.64
N THR A 840 45.36 -92.93 -26.97
CA THR A 840 44.27 -93.84 -27.31
C THR A 840 43.09 -93.02 -27.80
N TYR A 841 42.67 -93.28 -29.04
CA TYR A 841 41.46 -92.74 -29.64
C TYR A 841 40.39 -93.83 -29.72
N THR A 842 39.17 -93.53 -29.28
CA THR A 842 38.06 -94.48 -29.30
C THR A 842 37.01 -94.00 -30.31
N ARG A 843 36.55 -94.89 -31.20
CA ARG A 843 35.42 -94.64 -32.12
C ARG A 843 34.49 -95.85 -32.09
N GLY A 844 33.28 -95.68 -31.58
CA GLY A 844 32.40 -96.80 -31.23
C GLY A 844 33.07 -97.69 -30.17
N SER A 845 33.01 -99.01 -30.33
CA SER A 845 33.67 -99.99 -29.46
C SER A 845 35.17 -100.17 -29.73
N ARG A 846 35.69 -99.67 -30.86
CA ARG A 846 37.10 -99.88 -31.27
C ARG A 846 38.03 -98.82 -30.66
N LYS A 847 39.13 -99.28 -30.07
CA LYS A 847 40.21 -98.45 -29.51
C LYS A 847 41.45 -98.51 -30.41
N TYR A 848 41.96 -97.35 -30.79
CA TYR A 848 43.18 -97.20 -31.59
C TYR A 848 44.24 -96.57 -30.71
N THR A 849 45.35 -97.28 -30.50
CA THR A 849 46.48 -96.77 -29.71
C THR A 849 47.68 -96.55 -30.61
N GLY A 850 48.32 -95.41 -30.47
CA GLY A 850 49.48 -95.03 -31.25
C GLY A 850 50.09 -93.73 -30.74
N TYR A 851 50.85 -93.06 -31.58
CA TYR A 851 51.59 -91.84 -31.28
C TYR A 851 51.17 -90.71 -32.21
N ILE A 852 50.96 -89.53 -31.64
CA ILE A 852 50.70 -88.29 -32.37
C ILE A 852 51.69 -87.23 -31.90
N ARG A 853 52.24 -86.46 -32.84
CA ARG A 853 53.17 -85.36 -32.54
C ARG A 853 52.47 -84.31 -31.67
N SER A 854 53.13 -83.91 -30.59
CA SER A 854 52.54 -83.14 -29.49
C SER A 854 52.00 -81.76 -29.87
N ASP A 855 52.57 -81.14 -30.89
CA ASP A 855 52.14 -79.86 -31.48
C ASP A 855 50.75 -79.92 -32.10
N PHE A 856 50.29 -81.11 -32.49
CA PHE A 856 48.96 -81.34 -33.04
C PHE A 856 47.91 -81.69 -31.97
N ILE A 857 48.28 -81.66 -30.69
CA ILE A 857 47.38 -81.97 -29.58
C ILE A 857 47.36 -80.82 -28.58
N ARG A 858 46.18 -80.19 -28.42
CA ARG A 858 45.91 -79.31 -27.29
C ARG A 858 45.55 -80.16 -26.08
N VAL A 859 46.45 -80.25 -25.12
CA VAL A 859 46.26 -80.97 -23.86
C VAL A 859 45.22 -80.24 -23.00
N LYS A 860 44.33 -81.00 -22.35
CA LYS A 860 43.32 -80.52 -21.39
C LYS A 860 43.47 -81.19 -20.03
#